data_AF-A0A6A4L8Z6-F1
#
_entry.id   AF-A0A6A4L8Z6-F1
#
_cell.length_a   1.000
_cell.length_b   1.000
_cell.length_c   1.000
_cell.angle_alpha   90.00
_cell.angle_beta   90.00
_cell.angle_gamma   90.00
#
_symmetry.space_group_name_H-M   'P 1'
#
loop_
_entity.id
_entity.type
_entity.pdbx_description
1 polymer ?
#
loop_
_entity_poly.entity_id
_entity_poly.type
_entity_poly.pdbx_seq_one_letter_code
_entity_poly.pdbx_strand_id
1 'polypeptide(L)'
;MEQPSVPLPPPLYPQPPPPQPPPAEEINEVAVEVEREESEGGTVGETFTDYRPPKLRIGPCHPDPVVETSSLSAVHPPEPTYDLKIKDELESSGPLSCLQIETLVYASQHLPDGARAGFFIGDGAGVGKGRTIAGLILENWHHGRRKALWISVGSDLKFDARRDLDDVGATNIEVHALNKLSYSKLDSKSVGVRDGVIFLTYSCLIASTERGRSRLQQLVQWCGTKYDGLVIFDECHKAKNLIPEAGGQPTQTGQAVLELQARLTEARIIYCSATGASEPRNLGYMVRLGLWGAGTCFLDFRDFLGAIQKGGVGALELVAMDMKARGMYVCRTLSYKGAEFEVVEIPLEAKMMGMYNRAAEFWAELRVELLSANALLTVKKPKNDPLWRLYWANHQRFFSHMCMSAKVPAVVRIAKQALIENKCVVIGIQSTGEARTEEAVAKYGLELDGFISGPRELLLKFVEQHYPLPAKPVLLPEESEKNLPRKRHLETPGVSVGGRVTKVAKCKAGSDDESDEESEVDSEHESTEWEAESDAESDEESECCITDCQNVSDASFVVIACKLYLYVDVKLITLNEACIVNCSIGNRFPVICFIDAADFEPESTDEFEIHDTYNPEELVDLTCLVPPVIDAVSGDVSCHSGQGNQDEYLQARSALLAELVKRYEGAVERKSKLLDVIRSLELPDNPLDDIIDQLGGPSNVAEITGRRGMLVRTSDGKGVTYLARNTKEVPMDMVNMNEKQLFMDGKKLVAIISEAGSAGVSLQADRRAINQKRRVHLTLELPWSADRAIQQFGRTHRSNQASAPEYRLLFTNLGGERRFASIVAKRLESLGALTQGDRRAGPSLSAYNYDSAYGKRALMMMYSGIMEQDPLPVLPPGCSAENPGAIQDFIVKAKAALFSVAIVRENIRGNGTGSGIFSSHIADSDMHDVGRFLNRILGLPPDIQNGLFELFVSIFDLVIQKARLEGYFDSGIVKMRANTIELRGNPKVVHEDPMSGASTLLFTFTLDRGTTWKSASALLDEKQKDGSDLTNIGFYESRKEWMGRRHFLLAIKGWNAESSASGLYKIFRPATGDTLSREMLLSELREKYIKVSYLERARSGWEAEYEVSSKQCMHGPNCKLGNFCTVGRRLQEVNVLGGLILQIWGSIEKVISKQGSSRRTIWNKVMVYCSLPKEQAAQTKGYLSA
;
A
#
# COMPACT_ATOMS: atom_id res chain seq x y z
N MET A 1 -48.52 -99.27 26.94
CA MET A 1 -47.45 -99.88 26.12
C MET A 1 -46.80 -98.72 25.39
N GLU A 2 -45.72 -98.12 25.93
CA GLU A 2 -44.34 -98.66 25.90
C GLU A 2 -43.81 -98.70 24.46
N GLN A 3 -42.63 -98.18 24.09
CA GLN A 3 -41.44 -97.62 24.77
C GLN A 3 -40.59 -96.92 23.65
N PRO A 4 -39.37 -96.39 23.87
CA PRO A 4 -38.86 -95.54 24.94
C PRO A 4 -38.22 -94.23 24.38
N SER A 5 -37.65 -93.41 25.27
CA SER A 5 -37.14 -92.05 25.04
C SER A 5 -35.69 -91.94 24.52
N VAL A 6 -35.42 -90.98 23.61
CA VAL A 6 -34.12 -90.29 23.43
C VAL A 6 -34.38 -88.81 23.06
N PRO A 7 -33.64 -87.79 23.58
CA PRO A 7 -33.96 -86.37 23.34
C PRO A 7 -33.59 -85.88 21.94
N LEU A 8 -34.39 -84.97 21.38
CA LEU A 8 -34.08 -84.22 20.16
C LEU A 8 -33.04 -83.11 20.44
N PRO A 9 -32.13 -82.82 19.48
CA PRO A 9 -31.25 -81.65 19.54
C PRO A 9 -32.06 -80.34 19.39
N PRO A 10 -31.54 -79.19 19.88
CA PRO A 10 -32.21 -77.91 19.72
C PRO A 10 -32.36 -77.53 18.24
N PRO A 11 -33.48 -76.91 17.83
CA PRO A 11 -33.63 -76.41 16.47
C PRO A 11 -32.61 -75.29 16.22
N LEU A 12 -31.98 -75.33 15.05
CA LEU A 12 -31.15 -74.25 14.55
C LEU A 12 -32.00 -72.97 14.46
N TYR A 13 -31.66 -71.95 15.24
CA TYR A 13 -32.23 -70.63 15.03
C TYR A 13 -31.88 -70.18 13.59
N PRO A 14 -32.86 -69.76 12.77
CA PRO A 14 -32.55 -69.14 11.50
C PRO A 14 -31.66 -67.93 11.74
N GLN A 15 -30.61 -67.78 10.93
CA GLN A 15 -29.78 -66.57 10.91
C GLN A 15 -30.70 -65.34 10.83
N PRO A 16 -30.43 -64.26 11.57
CA PRO A 16 -31.12 -63.00 11.34
C PRO A 16 -30.94 -62.61 9.86
N PRO A 17 -31.96 -62.03 9.21
CA PRO A 17 -31.81 -61.59 7.82
C PRO A 17 -30.62 -60.63 7.70
N PRO A 18 -29.94 -60.58 6.54
CA PRO A 18 -28.92 -59.56 6.31
C PRO A 18 -29.52 -58.18 6.61
N PRO A 19 -28.75 -57.25 7.19
CA PRO A 19 -29.25 -55.93 7.53
C PRO A 19 -29.91 -55.33 6.30
N GLN A 20 -31.15 -54.87 6.47
CA GLN A 20 -31.85 -54.18 5.39
C GLN A 20 -30.95 -53.03 4.91
N PRO A 21 -30.84 -52.78 3.59
CA PRO A 21 -30.20 -51.56 3.13
C PRO A 21 -30.87 -50.38 3.85
N PRO A 22 -30.10 -49.35 4.26
CA PRO A 22 -30.70 -48.16 4.86
C PRO A 22 -31.81 -47.65 3.91
N PRO A 23 -32.89 -47.07 4.44
CA PRO A 23 -33.95 -46.52 3.61
C PRO A 23 -33.31 -45.62 2.56
N ALA A 24 -33.70 -45.79 1.30
CA ALA A 24 -33.26 -44.88 0.25
C ALA A 24 -33.59 -43.46 0.73
N GLU A 25 -32.56 -42.61 0.86
CA GLU A 25 -32.76 -41.22 1.25
C GLU A 25 -33.81 -40.64 0.31
N GLU A 26 -34.89 -40.07 0.86
CA GLU A 26 -35.89 -39.39 0.05
C GLU A 26 -35.21 -38.19 -0.61
N ILE A 27 -34.81 -38.38 -1.87
CA ILE A 27 -34.20 -37.35 -2.71
C ILE A 27 -35.26 -36.28 -2.90
N ASN A 28 -35.18 -35.25 -2.07
CA ASN A 28 -36.12 -34.13 -2.09
C ASN A 28 -36.01 -33.44 -3.45
N GLU A 29 -37.03 -33.57 -4.30
CA GLU A 29 -36.98 -33.25 -5.74
C GLU A 29 -36.60 -31.78 -6.00
N VAL A 30 -36.85 -30.90 -5.03
CA VAL A 30 -36.45 -29.47 -5.05
C VAL A 30 -34.93 -29.27 -5.11
N ALA A 31 -34.12 -30.19 -4.60
CA ALA A 31 -32.66 -30.13 -4.73
C ALA A 31 -32.21 -30.44 -6.18
N VAL A 32 -32.94 -31.31 -6.88
CA VAL A 32 -32.65 -31.73 -8.26
C VAL A 32 -33.09 -30.67 -9.28
N GLU A 33 -34.08 -29.83 -8.96
CA GLU A 33 -34.45 -28.70 -9.81
C GLU A 33 -33.37 -27.61 -9.84
N VAL A 34 -32.64 -27.38 -8.74
CA VAL A 34 -31.49 -26.46 -8.73
C VAL A 34 -30.30 -27.04 -9.49
N GLU A 35 -30.04 -28.35 -9.37
CA GLU A 35 -29.01 -29.03 -10.19
C GLU A 35 -29.36 -29.07 -11.69
N ARG A 36 -30.64 -28.91 -12.06
CA ARG A 36 -31.05 -28.81 -13.48
C ARG A 36 -30.76 -27.46 -14.12
N GLU A 37 -30.77 -26.35 -13.37
CA GLU A 37 -30.33 -25.06 -13.90
C GLU A 37 -28.81 -25.00 -14.15
N GLU A 38 -28.00 -25.83 -13.48
CA GLU A 38 -26.57 -25.98 -13.78
C GLU A 38 -26.29 -26.79 -15.08
N SER A 39 -27.32 -27.36 -15.73
CA SER A 39 -27.14 -28.21 -16.92
C SER A 39 -26.99 -27.43 -18.25
N GLU A 40 -27.24 -26.12 -18.28
CA GLU A 40 -26.90 -25.26 -19.43
C GLU A 40 -25.47 -24.69 -19.33
N GLY A 41 -24.47 -25.58 -19.48
CA GLY A 41 -23.12 -25.24 -19.95
C GLY A 41 -22.47 -23.97 -19.35
N GLY A 42 -22.27 -23.93 -18.03
CA GLY A 42 -21.69 -22.79 -17.31
C GLY A 42 -20.43 -22.21 -17.98
N THR A 43 -20.55 -20.97 -18.48
CA THR A 43 -19.49 -20.36 -19.28
C THR A 43 -18.32 -19.86 -18.43
N VAL A 44 -17.12 -20.39 -18.71
CA VAL A 44 -15.81 -19.73 -18.64
C VAL A 44 -15.68 -18.53 -17.67
N GLY A 45 -15.14 -18.80 -16.47
CA GLY A 45 -14.19 -17.86 -15.85
C GLY A 45 -14.66 -17.01 -14.67
N GLU A 46 -15.53 -17.51 -13.79
CA GLU A 46 -15.82 -16.82 -12.53
C GLU A 46 -14.60 -16.82 -11.59
N THR A 47 -14.15 -15.62 -11.17
CA THR A 47 -13.04 -15.43 -10.23
C THR A 47 -13.42 -15.87 -8.80
N PHE A 48 -14.72 -15.81 -8.50
CA PHE A 48 -15.32 -16.10 -7.19
C PHE A 48 -16.36 -17.21 -7.31
N THR A 49 -16.63 -17.89 -6.20
CA THR A 49 -17.66 -18.93 -6.09
C THR A 49 -18.57 -18.61 -4.90
N ASP A 50 -19.88 -18.78 -5.05
CA ASP A 50 -20.85 -18.62 -3.96
C ASP A 50 -20.51 -19.55 -2.79
N TYR A 51 -20.38 -18.96 -1.59
CA TYR A 51 -19.97 -19.67 -0.39
C TYR A 51 -21.16 -20.13 0.43
N ARG A 52 -21.21 -21.43 0.73
CA ARG A 52 -22.01 -21.99 1.82
C ARG A 52 -21.14 -22.93 2.64
N PRO A 53 -21.27 -22.96 3.97
CA PRO A 53 -20.54 -23.91 4.83
C PRO A 53 -20.68 -25.35 4.30
N PRO A 54 -19.59 -26.01 3.87
CA PRO A 54 -19.69 -27.32 3.22
C PRO A 54 -20.01 -28.46 4.20
N LYS A 55 -19.78 -28.25 5.51
CA LYS A 55 -19.83 -29.29 6.55
C LYS A 55 -20.78 -28.99 7.72
N LEU A 56 -21.27 -27.76 7.84
CA LEU A 56 -22.15 -27.33 8.93
C LEU A 56 -23.48 -26.82 8.38
N ARG A 57 -24.58 -27.21 9.02
CA ARG A 57 -25.96 -26.86 8.62
C ARG A 57 -26.74 -26.16 9.75
N ILE A 58 -26.02 -25.56 10.70
CA ILE A 58 -26.58 -24.90 11.89
C ILE A 58 -26.88 -23.43 11.56
N GLY A 59 -28.04 -22.93 11.98
CA GLY A 59 -28.45 -21.53 11.86
C GLY A 59 -28.92 -21.09 10.47
N PRO A 60 -29.48 -19.87 10.36
CA PRO A 60 -30.04 -19.34 9.12
C PRO A 60 -28.98 -19.06 8.04
N CYS A 61 -29.40 -19.01 6.77
CA CYS A 61 -28.55 -18.48 5.71
C CYS A 61 -28.16 -17.02 5.96
N HIS A 62 -26.98 -16.61 5.48
CA HIS A 62 -26.57 -15.21 5.52
C HIS A 62 -27.53 -14.35 4.66
N PRO A 63 -27.93 -13.14 5.10
CA PRO A 63 -28.98 -12.34 4.45
C PRO A 63 -28.67 -11.90 3.01
N ASP A 64 -27.40 -11.90 2.63
CA ASP A 64 -26.91 -11.51 1.30
C ASP A 64 -25.92 -12.57 0.79
N PRO A 65 -25.75 -12.72 -0.55
CA PRO A 65 -24.78 -13.66 -1.11
C PRO A 65 -23.35 -13.32 -0.65
N VAL A 66 -22.65 -14.33 -0.16
CA VAL A 66 -21.23 -14.27 0.24
C VAL A 66 -20.47 -15.22 -0.67
N VAL A 67 -19.29 -14.78 -1.11
CA VAL A 67 -18.44 -15.51 -2.06
C VAL A 67 -17.04 -15.70 -1.49
N GLU A 68 -16.33 -16.71 -1.98
CA GLU A 68 -14.88 -16.85 -1.77
C GLU A 68 -14.13 -16.91 -3.11
N THR A 69 -12.81 -16.73 -3.10
CA THR A 69 -12.01 -16.84 -4.33
C THR A 69 -12.01 -18.28 -4.83
N SER A 70 -11.96 -18.45 -6.15
CA SER A 70 -11.83 -19.77 -6.80
C SER A 70 -10.63 -20.59 -6.27
N SER A 71 -9.51 -19.93 -5.93
CA SER A 71 -8.36 -20.59 -5.28
C SER A 71 -8.72 -21.14 -3.88
N LEU A 72 -9.47 -20.39 -3.06
CA LEU A 72 -9.89 -20.86 -1.73
C LEU A 72 -11.02 -21.90 -1.81
N SER A 73 -11.95 -21.80 -2.76
CA SER A 73 -13.03 -22.79 -2.93
C SER A 73 -12.54 -24.17 -3.36
N ALA A 74 -11.38 -24.25 -4.01
CA ALA A 74 -10.69 -25.50 -4.32
C ALA A 74 -10.21 -26.27 -3.08
N VAL A 75 -10.25 -25.67 -1.88
CA VAL A 75 -9.80 -26.26 -0.62
C VAL A 75 -10.94 -26.33 0.38
N HIS A 76 -11.20 -27.52 0.91
CA HIS A 76 -12.13 -27.69 2.02
C HIS A 76 -11.41 -27.55 3.37
N PRO A 77 -12.05 -26.95 4.40
CA PRO A 77 -11.56 -26.97 5.77
C PRO A 77 -11.54 -28.41 6.34
N PRO A 78 -10.91 -28.67 7.50
CA PRO A 78 -10.92 -29.98 8.17
C PRO A 78 -12.34 -30.38 8.63
N GLU A 79 -12.52 -31.58 9.17
CA GLU A 79 -13.81 -31.92 9.79
C GLU A 79 -14.04 -31.11 11.07
N PRO A 80 -15.24 -30.54 11.32
CA PRO A 80 -15.52 -29.80 12.54
C PRO A 80 -15.59 -30.77 13.74
N THR A 81 -14.65 -30.62 14.68
CA THR A 81 -14.57 -31.48 15.88
C THR A 81 -15.18 -30.86 17.15
N TYR A 82 -15.54 -29.58 17.12
CA TYR A 82 -16.02 -28.81 18.26
C TYR A 82 -17.54 -28.61 18.22
N ASP A 83 -18.23 -28.90 19.32
CA ASP A 83 -19.66 -28.64 19.50
C ASP A 83 -19.85 -27.40 20.39
N LEU A 84 -20.68 -26.46 19.94
CA LEU A 84 -20.85 -25.15 20.58
C LEU A 84 -21.74 -25.23 21.81
N LYS A 85 -21.33 -24.64 22.93
CA LYS A 85 -22.19 -24.53 24.12
C LYS A 85 -23.44 -23.68 23.89
N ILE A 86 -23.33 -22.65 23.05
CA ILE A 86 -24.44 -21.73 22.74
C ILE A 86 -25.33 -22.20 21.58
N LYS A 87 -25.16 -23.44 21.09
CA LYS A 87 -25.83 -23.96 19.89
C LYS A 87 -27.37 -23.82 19.94
N ASP A 88 -28.00 -24.32 20.99
CA ASP A 88 -29.47 -24.32 21.12
C ASP A 88 -30.04 -22.88 21.18
N GLU A 89 -29.29 -21.95 21.78
CA GLU A 89 -29.63 -20.53 21.86
C GLU A 89 -29.50 -19.86 20.49
N LEU A 90 -28.44 -20.18 19.73
CA LEU A 90 -28.24 -19.70 18.35
C LEU A 90 -29.28 -20.27 17.37
N GLU A 91 -29.67 -21.53 17.50
CA GLU A 91 -30.68 -22.17 16.64
C GLU A 91 -32.09 -21.61 16.92
N SER A 92 -32.43 -21.34 18.19
CA SER A 92 -33.75 -20.83 18.57
C SER A 92 -33.94 -19.33 18.34
N SER A 93 -32.90 -18.52 18.54
CA SER A 93 -32.98 -17.05 18.34
C SER A 93 -32.47 -16.57 16.97
N GLY A 94 -31.70 -17.39 16.25
CA GLY A 94 -31.20 -17.10 14.89
C GLY A 94 -30.31 -15.85 14.69
N PRO A 95 -29.49 -15.37 15.65
CA PRO A 95 -28.81 -14.07 15.54
C PRO A 95 -27.57 -14.09 14.63
N LEU A 96 -26.99 -15.28 14.44
CA LEU A 96 -25.81 -15.53 13.62
C LEU A 96 -26.18 -16.42 12.45
N SER A 97 -25.66 -16.09 11.27
CA SER A 97 -25.80 -16.93 10.08
C SER A 97 -24.88 -18.15 10.14
N CYS A 98 -25.24 -19.19 9.39
CA CYS A 98 -24.50 -20.46 9.31
C CYS A 98 -23.00 -20.30 9.03
N LEU A 99 -22.60 -19.31 8.21
CA LEU A 99 -21.18 -19.03 7.92
C LEU A 99 -20.45 -18.39 9.10
N GLN A 100 -21.14 -17.64 9.96
CA GLN A 100 -20.56 -17.08 11.18
C GLN A 100 -20.43 -18.16 12.25
N ILE A 101 -21.44 -19.02 12.38
CA ILE A 101 -21.43 -20.20 13.28
C ILE A 101 -20.30 -21.17 12.89
N GLU A 102 -20.08 -21.40 11.59
CA GLU A 102 -18.92 -22.15 11.10
C GLU A 102 -17.59 -21.57 11.58
N THR A 103 -17.46 -20.24 11.57
CA THR A 103 -16.25 -19.57 12.09
C THR A 103 -16.10 -19.74 13.60
N LEU A 104 -17.20 -19.71 14.37
CA LEU A 104 -17.18 -20.02 15.80
C LEU A 104 -16.66 -21.45 16.07
N VAL A 105 -17.07 -22.44 15.27
CA VAL A 105 -16.64 -23.84 15.40
C VAL A 105 -15.15 -24.01 15.08
N TYR A 106 -14.63 -23.43 13.99
CA TYR A 106 -13.19 -23.55 13.68
C TYR A 106 -12.31 -22.76 14.65
N ALA A 107 -12.70 -21.54 15.04
CA ALA A 107 -11.93 -20.72 15.99
C ALA A 107 -11.93 -21.25 17.43
N SER A 108 -12.79 -22.21 17.77
CA SER A 108 -12.86 -22.82 19.11
C SER A 108 -12.10 -24.14 19.24
N GLN A 109 -11.58 -24.70 18.14
CA GLN A 109 -10.79 -25.93 18.14
C GLN A 109 -9.39 -25.74 18.75
N HIS A 110 -8.80 -26.84 19.24
CA HIS A 110 -7.43 -26.88 19.76
C HIS A 110 -6.51 -27.58 18.74
N LEU A 111 -5.20 -27.33 18.81
CA LEU A 111 -4.23 -28.14 18.08
C LEU A 111 -4.04 -29.52 18.75
N PRO A 112 -3.58 -30.55 18.02
CA PRO A 112 -3.38 -31.90 18.56
C PRO A 112 -2.34 -32.02 19.68
N ASP A 113 -1.41 -31.07 19.77
CA ASP A 113 -0.41 -30.96 20.85
C ASP A 113 -1.00 -30.33 22.14
N GLY A 114 -2.28 -29.95 22.12
CA GLY A 114 -2.97 -29.25 23.20
C GLY A 114 -2.74 -27.73 23.21
N ALA A 115 -1.88 -27.21 22.33
CA ALA A 115 -1.66 -25.78 22.20
C ALA A 115 -2.87 -25.09 21.56
N ARG A 116 -3.02 -23.79 21.85
CA ARG A 116 -4.02 -22.94 21.19
C ARG A 116 -3.39 -22.26 19.99
N ALA A 117 -3.78 -22.71 18.79
CA ALA A 117 -3.60 -21.91 17.58
C ALA A 117 -4.30 -20.56 17.73
N GLY A 118 -3.77 -19.56 17.06
CA GLY A 118 -4.55 -18.39 16.68
C GLY A 118 -5.45 -18.74 15.51
N PHE A 119 -6.59 -18.05 15.40
CA PHE A 119 -7.48 -18.17 14.25
C PHE A 119 -7.56 -16.84 13.52
N PHE A 120 -7.52 -16.86 12.18
CA PHE A 120 -7.54 -15.66 11.35
C PHE A 120 -8.85 -15.52 10.57
N ILE A 121 -9.64 -14.52 10.94
CA ILE A 121 -10.83 -14.04 10.23
C ILE A 121 -10.37 -13.04 9.16
N GLY A 122 -10.14 -13.54 7.94
CA GLY A 122 -9.82 -12.77 6.76
C GLY A 122 -11.04 -12.22 6.01
N ASP A 123 -12.26 -12.37 6.54
CA ASP A 123 -13.48 -11.96 5.87
C ASP A 123 -13.48 -10.46 5.46
N GLY A 124 -14.11 -10.16 4.33
CA GLY A 124 -14.26 -8.82 3.78
C GLY A 124 -15.09 -7.86 4.64
N ALA A 125 -15.27 -6.64 4.14
CA ALA A 125 -16.27 -5.74 4.70
C ALA A 125 -17.68 -6.31 4.48
N GLY A 126 -18.60 -6.01 5.40
CA GLY A 126 -20.01 -6.39 5.24
C GLY A 126 -20.42 -7.82 5.59
N VAL A 127 -19.47 -8.77 5.77
CA VAL A 127 -19.78 -10.19 6.12
C VAL A 127 -20.18 -10.38 7.60
N GLY A 128 -20.04 -9.33 8.43
CA GLY A 128 -20.48 -9.36 9.84
C GLY A 128 -19.43 -9.82 10.86
N LYS A 129 -18.14 -9.53 10.61
CA LYS A 129 -17.02 -9.90 11.50
C LYS A 129 -17.22 -9.52 12.98
N GLY A 130 -17.75 -8.33 13.27
CA GLY A 130 -18.01 -7.91 14.65
C GLY A 130 -19.06 -8.76 15.38
N ARG A 131 -20.14 -9.15 14.69
CA ARG A 131 -21.10 -10.16 15.20
C ARG A 131 -20.46 -11.54 15.39
N THR A 132 -19.53 -11.95 14.52
CA THR A 132 -18.75 -13.18 14.71
C THR A 132 -17.86 -13.11 15.95
N ILE A 133 -17.19 -11.98 16.19
CA ILE A 133 -16.40 -11.72 17.41
C ILE A 133 -17.29 -11.74 18.66
N ALA A 134 -18.45 -11.10 18.60
CA ALA A 134 -19.43 -11.10 19.68
C ALA A 134 -19.92 -12.52 20.03
N GLY A 135 -20.19 -13.36 19.01
CA GLY A 135 -20.51 -14.77 19.20
C GLY A 135 -19.38 -15.58 19.85
N LEU A 136 -18.12 -15.31 19.48
CA LEU A 136 -16.95 -15.91 20.14
C LEU A 136 -16.81 -15.47 21.60
N ILE A 137 -17.11 -14.21 21.93
CA ILE A 137 -17.14 -13.71 23.30
C ILE A 137 -18.24 -14.44 24.11
N LEU A 138 -19.43 -14.59 23.54
CA LEU A 138 -20.57 -15.27 24.19
C LEU A 138 -20.28 -16.76 24.45
N GLU A 139 -19.74 -17.50 23.48
CA GLU A 139 -19.32 -18.90 23.66
C GLU A 139 -18.28 -19.03 24.78
N ASN A 140 -17.28 -18.14 24.83
CA ASN A 140 -16.29 -18.13 25.89
C ASN A 140 -16.90 -17.77 27.26
N TRP A 141 -17.90 -16.90 27.30
CA TRP A 141 -18.65 -16.54 28.51
C TRP A 141 -19.41 -17.74 29.08
N HIS A 142 -20.06 -18.55 28.24
CA HIS A 142 -20.74 -19.81 28.65
C HIS A 142 -19.77 -20.92 29.05
N HIS A 143 -18.48 -20.77 28.72
CA HIS A 143 -17.38 -21.56 29.28
C HIS A 143 -16.79 -21.01 30.59
N GLY A 144 -17.35 -19.93 31.15
CA GLY A 144 -16.88 -19.30 32.38
C GLY A 144 -15.70 -18.34 32.20
N ARG A 145 -15.27 -18.07 30.95
CA ARG A 145 -14.17 -17.15 30.63
C ARG A 145 -14.70 -15.73 30.53
N ARG A 146 -14.96 -15.13 31.68
CA ARG A 146 -15.66 -13.84 31.80
C ARG A 146 -14.77 -12.61 31.54
N LYS A 147 -13.65 -12.75 30.85
CA LYS A 147 -12.70 -11.68 30.54
C LYS A 147 -12.28 -11.78 29.07
N ALA A 148 -12.41 -10.68 28.33
CA ALA A 148 -11.96 -10.57 26.95
C ALA A 148 -11.29 -9.21 26.67
N LEU A 149 -10.30 -9.21 25.78
CA LEU A 149 -9.66 -8.00 25.25
C LEU A 149 -10.06 -7.81 23.78
N TRP A 150 -10.61 -6.64 23.43
CA TRP A 150 -10.95 -6.26 22.06
C TRP A 150 -10.14 -5.03 21.64
N ILE A 151 -9.06 -5.28 20.91
CA ILE A 151 -8.13 -4.26 20.43
C ILE A 151 -8.51 -3.90 19.01
N SER A 152 -8.79 -2.62 18.73
CA SER A 152 -9.19 -2.15 17.38
C SER A 152 -8.53 -0.80 17.03
N VAL A 153 -8.97 -0.16 15.95
CA VAL A 153 -8.29 1.04 15.40
C VAL A 153 -8.70 2.36 16.04
N GLY A 154 -9.97 2.54 16.42
CA GLY A 154 -10.50 3.80 16.95
C GLY A 154 -11.42 3.56 18.15
N SER A 155 -11.56 4.56 19.03
CA SER A 155 -12.40 4.49 20.24
C SER A 155 -13.87 4.26 19.93
N ASP A 156 -14.36 4.85 18.84
CA ASP A 156 -15.79 4.91 18.52
C ASP A 156 -16.36 3.55 18.11
N LEU A 157 -15.49 2.66 17.64
CA LEU A 157 -15.80 1.25 17.37
C LEU A 157 -16.26 0.49 18.62
N LYS A 158 -16.10 1.05 19.82
CA LYS A 158 -16.75 0.55 21.04
C LYS A 158 -18.27 0.50 20.90
N PHE A 159 -18.88 1.48 20.24
CA PHE A 159 -20.33 1.52 20.04
C PHE A 159 -20.78 0.43 19.05
N ASP A 160 -20.00 0.17 18.00
CA ASP A 160 -20.18 -1.00 17.13
C ASP A 160 -20.03 -2.31 17.90
N ALA A 161 -19.02 -2.45 18.77
CA ALA A 161 -18.80 -3.65 19.58
C ALA A 161 -19.94 -3.90 20.60
N ARG A 162 -20.50 -2.86 21.22
CA ARG A 162 -21.71 -2.94 22.06
C ARG A 162 -22.91 -3.42 21.25
N ARG A 163 -23.19 -2.78 20.11
CA ARG A 163 -24.28 -3.20 19.20
C ARG A 163 -24.11 -4.66 18.78
N ASP A 164 -22.90 -5.06 18.39
CA ASP A 164 -22.67 -6.42 17.88
C ASP A 164 -22.81 -7.48 18.99
N LEU A 165 -22.56 -7.13 20.26
CA LEU A 165 -22.92 -7.95 21.42
C LEU A 165 -24.44 -8.00 21.66
N ASP A 166 -25.15 -6.88 21.52
CA ASP A 166 -26.61 -6.84 21.64
C ASP A 166 -27.30 -7.65 20.52
N ASP A 167 -26.82 -7.53 19.29
CA ASP A 167 -27.29 -8.26 18.09
C ASP A 167 -27.15 -9.80 18.25
N VAL A 168 -26.29 -10.30 19.16
CA VAL A 168 -26.15 -11.74 19.48
C VAL A 168 -26.73 -12.15 20.83
N GLY A 169 -27.49 -11.28 21.50
CA GLY A 169 -28.11 -11.56 22.80
C GLY A 169 -27.18 -11.38 24.02
N ALA A 170 -25.93 -10.96 23.82
CA ALA A 170 -24.94 -10.74 24.89
C ALA A 170 -25.12 -9.38 25.61
N THR A 171 -26.37 -8.99 25.89
CA THR A 171 -26.74 -7.72 26.54
C THR A 171 -26.09 -7.54 27.91
N ASN A 172 -25.90 -8.65 28.64
CA ASN A 172 -25.38 -8.68 30.02
C ASN A 172 -23.84 -8.59 30.11
N ILE A 173 -23.10 -8.51 28.99
CA ILE A 173 -21.63 -8.42 28.99
C ILE A 173 -21.22 -6.95 28.83
N GLU A 174 -20.70 -6.32 29.87
CA GLU A 174 -20.28 -4.91 29.80
C GLU A 174 -19.05 -4.68 28.90
N VAL A 175 -19.01 -3.51 28.26
CA VAL A 175 -17.89 -3.06 27.41
C VAL A 175 -17.25 -1.81 28.02
N HIS A 176 -16.01 -1.94 28.46
CA HIS A 176 -15.24 -0.92 29.18
C HIS A 176 -14.25 -0.23 28.23
N ALA A 177 -14.23 1.11 28.22
CA ALA A 177 -13.33 1.87 27.34
C ALA A 177 -12.01 2.17 28.05
N LEU A 178 -10.91 1.51 27.69
CA LEU A 178 -9.65 1.62 28.45
C LEU A 178 -9.11 3.06 28.55
N ASN A 179 -9.29 3.88 27.52
CA ASN A 179 -8.88 5.28 27.51
C ASN A 179 -9.59 6.10 28.61
N LYS A 180 -10.88 5.84 28.88
CA LYS A 180 -11.66 6.49 29.94
C LYS A 180 -11.41 5.90 31.34
N LEU A 181 -10.53 4.90 31.48
CA LEU A 181 -10.17 4.28 32.77
C LEU A 181 -8.81 4.75 33.28
N SER A 182 -8.71 4.95 34.60
CA SER A 182 -7.46 5.23 35.33
C SER A 182 -6.36 4.19 35.03
N TYR A 183 -5.08 4.59 35.13
CA TYR A 183 -3.89 3.71 35.08
C TYR A 183 -3.66 2.90 36.38
N SER A 184 -4.61 2.89 37.30
CA SER A 184 -4.63 2.00 38.47
C SER A 184 -5.02 0.55 38.09
N LYS A 185 -4.91 -0.43 38.99
CA LYS A 185 -5.29 -1.81 38.64
C LYS A 185 -6.77 -1.86 38.28
N LEU A 186 -7.11 -2.47 37.14
CA LEU A 186 -8.48 -2.46 36.60
C LEU A 186 -9.50 -3.13 37.55
N ASP A 187 -9.07 -4.13 38.31
CA ASP A 187 -9.85 -4.87 39.32
C ASP A 187 -9.89 -4.18 40.70
N SER A 188 -9.21 -3.04 40.86
CA SER A 188 -9.20 -2.28 42.12
C SER A 188 -10.56 -1.68 42.45
N LYS A 189 -10.80 -1.34 43.73
CA LYS A 189 -12.04 -0.68 44.16
C LYS A 189 -12.33 0.66 43.47
N SER A 190 -11.31 1.33 42.91
CA SER A 190 -11.43 2.65 42.27
C SER A 190 -11.83 2.61 40.80
N VAL A 191 -11.77 1.46 40.12
CA VAL A 191 -12.20 1.30 38.72
C VAL A 191 -13.12 0.09 38.52
N GLY A 192 -13.04 -0.94 39.35
CA GLY A 192 -14.11 -1.92 39.56
C GLY A 192 -14.30 -2.98 38.46
N VAL A 193 -13.52 -2.97 37.39
CA VAL A 193 -13.66 -3.87 36.23
C VAL A 193 -13.15 -5.27 36.58
N ARG A 194 -14.07 -6.16 36.99
CA ARG A 194 -13.76 -7.56 37.35
C ARG A 194 -13.92 -8.54 36.19
N ASP A 195 -14.91 -8.30 35.33
CA ASP A 195 -15.28 -9.10 34.18
C ASP A 195 -15.87 -8.21 33.08
N GLY A 196 -16.13 -8.81 31.90
CA GLY A 196 -16.60 -8.12 30.70
C GLY A 196 -15.53 -8.01 29.59
N VAL A 197 -15.77 -7.11 28.65
CA VAL A 197 -14.88 -6.80 27.52
C VAL A 197 -14.13 -5.50 27.80
N ILE A 198 -12.81 -5.52 27.75
CA ILE A 198 -12.01 -4.29 27.69
C ILE A 198 -11.78 -3.94 26.22
N PHE A 199 -12.33 -2.81 25.81
CA PHE A 199 -12.16 -2.23 24.49
C PHE A 199 -11.05 -1.17 24.51
N LEU A 200 -10.11 -1.25 23.59
CA LEU A 200 -8.95 -0.36 23.51
C LEU A 200 -8.47 -0.17 22.06
N THR A 201 -7.77 0.93 21.79
CA THR A 201 -7.08 1.14 20.51
C THR A 201 -5.66 0.58 20.53
N TYR A 202 -5.08 0.33 19.35
CA TYR A 202 -3.65 0.03 19.23
C TYR A 202 -2.74 1.12 19.83
N SER A 203 -3.12 2.40 19.70
CA SER A 203 -2.41 3.52 20.33
C SER A 203 -2.52 3.49 21.87
N CYS A 204 -3.69 3.10 22.40
CA CYS A 204 -3.83 2.87 23.85
C CYS A 204 -2.96 1.71 24.35
N LEU A 205 -2.68 0.68 23.55
CA LEU A 205 -1.86 -0.46 23.97
C LEU A 205 -0.41 -0.05 24.30
N ILE A 206 0.15 0.88 23.53
CA ILE A 206 1.51 1.40 23.71
C ILE A 206 1.61 2.53 24.74
N ALA A 207 0.48 3.14 25.14
CA ALA A 207 0.46 4.30 26.02
C ALA A 207 1.03 4.02 27.42
N SER A 208 1.76 5.01 27.96
CA SER A 208 2.34 4.97 29.31
C SER A 208 2.30 6.35 29.97
N THR A 209 2.06 6.39 31.28
CA THR A 209 2.21 7.61 32.09
C THR A 209 3.68 8.02 32.22
N GLU A 210 3.96 9.29 32.46
CA GLU A 210 5.29 9.80 32.90
C GLU A 210 5.90 8.99 34.04
N ARG A 211 5.08 8.51 34.98
CA ARG A 211 5.50 7.66 36.12
C ARG A 211 5.78 6.19 35.73
N GLY A 212 6.02 5.90 34.45
CA GLY A 212 6.41 4.58 33.91
C GLY A 212 5.32 3.50 33.87
N ARG A 213 4.06 3.80 34.19
CA ARG A 213 2.96 2.82 34.14
C ARG A 213 2.45 2.65 32.71
N SER A 214 2.68 1.48 32.11
CA SER A 214 2.21 1.12 30.77
C SER A 214 0.82 0.45 30.79
N ARG A 215 -0.03 0.77 29.80
CA ARG A 215 -1.31 0.09 29.57
C ARG A 215 -1.14 -1.41 29.30
N LEU A 216 -0.10 -1.82 28.56
CA LEU A 216 0.22 -3.23 28.33
C LEU A 216 0.39 -4.00 29.65
N GLN A 217 1.12 -3.43 30.61
CA GLN A 217 1.32 -4.04 31.93
C GLN A 217 0.02 -4.10 32.74
N GLN A 218 -0.79 -3.04 32.68
CA GLN A 218 -2.11 -2.96 33.32
C GLN A 218 -3.04 -4.09 32.82
N LEU A 219 -3.05 -4.35 31.51
CA LEU A 219 -3.86 -5.39 30.87
C LEU A 219 -3.37 -6.79 31.23
N VAL A 220 -2.07 -7.05 31.17
CA VAL A 220 -1.48 -8.34 31.58
C VAL A 220 -1.76 -8.62 33.06
N GLN A 221 -1.71 -7.61 33.92
CA GLN A 221 -2.10 -7.74 35.33
C GLN A 221 -3.58 -8.11 35.50
N TRP A 222 -4.49 -7.50 34.73
CA TRP A 222 -5.91 -7.81 34.78
C TRP A 222 -6.25 -9.20 34.22
N CYS A 223 -5.53 -9.65 33.19
CA CYS A 223 -5.64 -11.00 32.64
C CYS A 223 -5.16 -12.06 33.65
N GLY A 224 -4.04 -11.79 34.33
CA GLY A 224 -3.41 -12.72 35.27
C GLY A 224 -2.48 -13.73 34.58
N THR A 225 -1.84 -14.59 35.38
CA THR A 225 -0.75 -15.49 34.92
C THR A 225 -1.21 -16.75 34.20
N LYS A 226 -2.50 -17.10 34.26
CA LYS A 226 -3.13 -18.25 33.60
C LYS A 226 -4.38 -17.82 32.84
N TYR A 227 -4.21 -16.83 31.96
CA TYR A 227 -5.31 -16.27 31.19
C TYR A 227 -5.59 -17.13 29.97
N ASP A 228 -6.66 -17.93 30.01
CA ASP A 228 -7.16 -18.70 28.87
C ASP A 228 -8.27 -17.98 28.08
N GLY A 229 -8.57 -16.73 28.43
CA GLY A 229 -9.61 -15.91 27.80
C GLY A 229 -9.28 -15.49 26.37
N LEU A 230 -10.15 -14.65 25.80
CA LEU A 230 -10.10 -14.24 24.40
C LEU A 230 -9.34 -12.92 24.23
N VAL A 231 -8.43 -12.87 23.26
CA VAL A 231 -7.78 -11.64 22.80
C VAL A 231 -8.07 -11.48 21.31
N ILE A 232 -8.77 -10.40 20.96
CA ILE A 232 -9.12 -10.06 19.59
C ILE A 232 -8.23 -8.91 19.14
N PHE A 233 -7.48 -9.14 18.07
CA PHE A 233 -6.81 -8.11 17.27
C PHE A 233 -7.71 -7.80 16.07
N ASP A 234 -8.60 -6.84 16.24
CA ASP A 234 -9.49 -6.32 15.21
C ASP A 234 -8.78 -5.26 14.36
N GLU A 235 -9.03 -5.29 13.06
CA GLU A 235 -8.21 -4.66 12.01
C GLU A 235 -6.68 -4.76 12.25
N CYS A 236 -6.23 -5.99 12.52
CA CYS A 236 -4.85 -6.30 12.93
C CYS A 236 -3.75 -5.86 11.95
N HIS A 237 -4.09 -5.49 10.71
CA HIS A 237 -3.15 -4.92 9.75
C HIS A 237 -2.43 -3.65 10.26
N LYS A 238 -2.93 -2.95 11.29
CA LYS A 238 -2.16 -1.87 11.96
C LYS A 238 -0.83 -2.35 12.57
N ALA A 239 -0.66 -3.65 12.86
CA ALA A 239 0.59 -4.23 13.33
C ALA A 239 1.56 -4.64 12.20
N LYS A 240 1.23 -4.41 10.91
CA LYS A 240 2.04 -4.80 9.73
C LYS A 240 3.50 -4.33 9.79
N ASN A 241 3.74 -3.11 10.30
CA ASN A 241 5.06 -2.46 10.31
C ASN A 241 6.00 -2.96 11.42
N LEU A 242 5.75 -4.17 11.95
CA LEU A 242 6.69 -4.91 12.78
C LEU A 242 8.00 -5.23 12.03
N ILE A 243 7.95 -5.39 10.69
CA ILE A 243 9.11 -5.73 9.86
C ILE A 243 9.17 -4.76 8.67
N PRO A 244 9.82 -3.60 8.83
CA PRO A 244 9.83 -2.55 7.82
C PRO A 244 10.62 -2.94 6.56
N GLU A 245 10.32 -2.28 5.45
CA GLU A 245 10.88 -2.63 4.14
C GLU A 245 12.35 -2.24 3.97
N ALA A 246 12.73 -1.07 4.50
CA ALA A 246 14.02 -0.43 4.28
C ALA A 246 15.03 -0.59 5.45
N GLY A 247 14.88 -1.63 6.27
CA GLY A 247 15.79 -1.88 7.41
C GLY A 247 15.64 -0.91 8.58
N GLY A 248 14.52 -0.18 8.66
CA GLY A 248 14.16 0.67 9.80
C GLY A 248 13.86 -0.12 11.09
N GLN A 249 13.46 0.59 12.14
CA GLN A 249 13.04 -0.05 13.40
C GLN A 249 11.57 -0.55 13.32
N PRO A 250 11.23 -1.66 13.98
CA PRO A 250 9.83 -2.09 14.15
C PRO A 250 8.99 -1.03 14.86
N THR A 251 7.72 -0.90 14.49
CA THR A 251 6.80 -0.01 15.24
C THR A 251 6.56 -0.52 16.66
N GLN A 252 6.43 0.42 17.61
CA GLN A 252 6.07 0.11 19.00
C GLN A 252 4.76 -0.70 19.09
N THR A 253 3.79 -0.38 18.23
CA THR A 253 2.52 -1.13 18.10
C THR A 253 2.75 -2.60 17.75
N GLY A 254 3.59 -2.89 16.76
CA GLY A 254 3.93 -4.27 16.38
C GLY A 254 4.64 -5.03 17.51
N GLN A 255 5.57 -4.35 18.19
CA GLN A 255 6.28 -4.90 19.35
C GLN A 255 5.34 -5.22 20.52
N ALA A 256 4.43 -4.30 20.88
CA ALA A 256 3.47 -4.51 21.96
C ALA A 256 2.45 -5.62 21.66
N VAL A 257 2.05 -5.78 20.39
CA VAL A 257 1.22 -6.91 19.94
C VAL A 257 1.94 -8.25 20.07
N LEU A 258 3.24 -8.33 19.76
CA LEU A 258 4.03 -9.53 20.03
C LEU A 258 4.19 -9.78 21.54
N GLU A 259 4.52 -8.74 22.31
CA GLU A 259 4.77 -8.85 23.74
C GLU A 259 3.52 -9.31 24.51
N LEU A 260 2.34 -8.81 24.14
CA LEU A 260 1.07 -9.27 24.72
C LEU A 260 0.86 -10.77 24.49
N GLN A 261 1.11 -11.25 23.27
CA GLN A 261 0.98 -12.68 22.92
C GLN A 261 2.02 -13.56 23.62
N ALA A 262 3.24 -13.04 23.84
CA ALA A 262 4.29 -13.74 24.57
C ALA A 262 4.03 -13.81 26.08
N ARG A 263 3.41 -12.77 26.66
CA ARG A 263 3.03 -12.74 28.09
C ARG A 263 1.75 -13.54 28.38
N LEU A 264 0.84 -13.68 27.42
CA LEU A 264 -0.44 -14.40 27.55
C LEU A 264 -0.42 -15.72 26.75
N THR A 265 0.42 -16.67 27.17
CA THR A 265 0.66 -17.93 26.43
C THR A 265 -0.59 -18.80 26.28
N GLU A 266 -1.44 -18.92 27.31
CA GLU A 266 -2.66 -19.74 27.27
C GLU A 266 -3.86 -19.08 26.58
N ALA A 267 -3.73 -17.82 26.13
CA ALA A 267 -4.82 -17.06 25.55
C ALA A 267 -5.28 -17.61 24.19
N ARG A 268 -6.57 -17.39 23.89
CA ARG A 268 -7.15 -17.60 22.55
C ARG A 268 -6.95 -16.33 21.73
N ILE A 269 -6.21 -16.41 20.63
CA ILE A 269 -5.92 -15.25 19.78
C ILE A 269 -6.80 -15.30 18.53
N ILE A 270 -7.58 -14.24 18.32
CA ILE A 270 -8.31 -13.99 17.07
C ILE A 270 -7.61 -12.85 16.35
N TYR A 271 -7.09 -13.12 15.17
CA TYR A 271 -6.70 -12.09 14.22
C TYR A 271 -7.91 -11.80 13.33
N CYS A 272 -8.27 -10.53 13.16
CA CYS A 272 -9.41 -10.10 12.36
C CYS A 272 -8.97 -8.96 11.45
N SER A 273 -8.87 -9.20 10.15
CA SER A 273 -8.70 -8.13 9.15
C SER A 273 -8.83 -8.66 7.72
N ALA A 274 -9.57 -7.93 6.88
CA ALA A 274 -9.73 -8.26 5.47
C ALA A 274 -8.41 -8.19 4.66
N THR A 275 -7.41 -7.45 5.16
CA THR A 275 -6.14 -7.18 4.46
C THR A 275 -4.92 -7.81 5.15
N GLY A 276 -5.11 -8.58 6.22
CA GLY A 276 -4.00 -9.13 7.02
C GLY A 276 -3.06 -10.08 6.26
N ALA A 277 -3.54 -10.75 5.20
CA ALA A 277 -2.74 -11.60 4.30
C ALA A 277 -2.61 -11.03 2.87
N SER A 278 -2.68 -9.70 2.69
CA SER A 278 -2.41 -9.09 1.37
C SER A 278 -0.95 -9.20 0.94
N GLU A 279 -0.01 -9.21 1.91
CA GLU A 279 1.43 -9.31 1.69
C GLU A 279 2.06 -10.28 2.69
N PRO A 280 3.16 -10.99 2.35
CA PRO A 280 3.77 -11.95 3.26
C PRO A 280 4.33 -11.30 4.53
N ARG A 281 4.78 -10.04 4.45
CA ARG A 281 5.27 -9.25 5.61
C ARG A 281 4.20 -9.05 6.68
N ASN A 282 2.94 -8.88 6.26
CA ASN A 282 1.81 -8.55 7.12
C ASN A 282 1.42 -9.70 8.06
N LEU A 283 1.94 -10.90 7.84
CA LEU A 283 1.75 -12.05 8.71
C LEU A 283 2.68 -12.04 9.94
N GLY A 284 3.75 -11.25 9.98
CA GLY A 284 4.84 -11.40 10.95
C GLY A 284 4.47 -11.32 12.44
N TYR A 285 3.39 -10.60 12.80
CA TYR A 285 2.87 -10.55 14.17
C TYR A 285 1.90 -11.70 14.52
N MET A 286 1.46 -12.48 13.52
CA MET A 286 0.50 -13.57 13.66
C MET A 286 1.16 -14.90 14.10
N VAL A 287 2.07 -14.82 15.07
CA VAL A 287 2.94 -15.93 15.49
C VAL A 287 2.19 -17.18 15.98
N ARG A 288 0.90 -17.05 16.34
CA ARG A 288 0.07 -18.18 16.80
C ARG A 288 -0.57 -18.98 15.67
N LEU A 289 -0.40 -18.60 14.40
CA LEU A 289 -0.87 -19.38 13.24
C LEU A 289 0.02 -20.61 12.93
N GLY A 290 1.15 -20.80 13.60
CA GLY A 290 1.99 -22.00 13.41
C GLY A 290 2.58 -22.14 12.00
N LEU A 291 2.74 -21.04 11.26
CA LEU A 291 3.31 -21.03 9.90
C LEU A 291 4.84 -21.14 9.87
N TRP A 292 5.51 -20.84 10.98
CA TRP A 292 6.96 -20.96 11.17
C TRP A 292 7.26 -21.36 12.62
N GLY A 293 8.49 -21.81 12.87
CA GLY A 293 8.96 -22.29 14.17
C GLY A 293 8.98 -23.82 14.26
N ALA A 294 8.99 -24.32 15.50
CA ALA A 294 9.11 -25.75 15.78
C ALA A 294 7.99 -26.57 15.10
N GLY A 295 8.37 -27.66 14.43
CA GLY A 295 7.44 -28.52 13.70
C GLY A 295 7.11 -28.07 12.27
N THR A 296 7.71 -26.99 11.77
CA THR A 296 7.46 -26.48 10.41
C THR A 296 8.71 -26.55 9.51
N CYS A 297 8.53 -26.34 8.20
CA CYS A 297 9.63 -26.17 7.24
C CYS A 297 10.49 -24.90 7.45
N PHE A 298 10.01 -23.91 8.21
CA PHE A 298 10.62 -22.58 8.32
C PHE A 298 11.06 -22.31 9.76
N LEU A 299 12.37 -22.09 9.99
CA LEU A 299 12.90 -21.95 11.35
C LEU A 299 12.38 -20.69 12.05
N ASP A 300 12.26 -19.60 11.30
CA ASP A 300 11.76 -18.32 11.76
C ASP A 300 10.96 -17.59 10.65
N PHE A 301 10.43 -16.42 10.97
CA PHE A 301 9.67 -15.62 10.02
C PHE A 301 10.52 -15.07 8.86
N ARG A 302 11.83 -14.85 9.01
CA ARG A 302 12.69 -14.35 7.93
C ARG A 302 12.92 -15.43 6.87
N ASP A 303 13.07 -16.68 7.30
CA ASP A 303 13.14 -17.86 6.43
C ASP A 303 11.83 -18.03 5.64
N PHE A 304 10.68 -18.00 6.33
CA PHE A 304 9.35 -17.98 5.72
C PHE A 304 9.18 -16.82 4.71
N LEU A 305 9.48 -15.58 5.12
CA LEU A 305 9.36 -14.39 4.28
C LEU A 305 10.23 -14.52 3.02
N GLY A 306 11.48 -14.96 3.17
CA GLY A 306 12.41 -15.15 2.07
C GLY A 306 12.02 -16.28 1.10
N ALA A 307 11.26 -17.27 1.55
CA ALA A 307 10.67 -18.30 0.71
C ALA A 307 9.45 -17.76 -0.08
N ILE A 308 8.47 -17.17 0.61
CA ILE A 308 7.24 -16.68 -0.03
C ILE A 308 7.52 -15.52 -0.99
N GLN A 309 8.43 -14.59 -0.65
CA GLN A 309 8.81 -13.49 -1.56
C GLN A 309 9.41 -13.97 -2.88
N LYS A 310 10.15 -15.10 -2.90
CA LYS A 310 10.67 -15.69 -4.15
C LYS A 310 9.57 -16.30 -5.01
N GLY A 311 8.51 -16.82 -4.38
CA GLY A 311 7.36 -17.45 -5.03
C GLY A 311 6.25 -16.48 -5.46
N GLY A 312 6.34 -15.20 -5.09
CA GLY A 312 5.42 -14.16 -5.51
C GLY A 312 3.98 -14.35 -5.00
N VAL A 313 3.01 -13.79 -5.73
CA VAL A 313 1.58 -13.81 -5.34
C VAL A 313 1.04 -15.24 -5.22
N GLY A 314 1.43 -16.14 -6.12
CA GLY A 314 0.99 -17.55 -6.08
C GLY A 314 1.45 -18.30 -4.81
N ALA A 315 2.61 -17.95 -4.25
CA ALA A 315 3.04 -18.54 -2.97
C ALA A 315 2.20 -18.02 -1.78
N LEU A 316 1.73 -16.77 -1.82
CA LEU A 316 0.86 -16.23 -0.78
C LEU A 316 -0.57 -16.82 -0.85
N GLU A 317 -1.10 -17.07 -2.06
CA GLU A 317 -2.34 -17.83 -2.24
C GLU A 317 -2.21 -19.25 -1.67
N LEU A 318 -1.08 -19.93 -1.90
CA LEU A 318 -0.82 -21.24 -1.29
C LEU A 318 -0.78 -21.19 0.25
N VAL A 319 -0.27 -20.12 0.86
CA VAL A 319 -0.34 -19.94 2.33
C VAL A 319 -1.80 -19.81 2.79
N ALA A 320 -2.61 -19.02 2.11
CA ALA A 320 -4.04 -18.87 2.42
C ALA A 320 -4.81 -20.21 2.31
N MET A 321 -4.51 -20.99 1.27
CA MET A 321 -5.06 -22.34 1.05
C MET A 321 -4.62 -23.34 2.14
N ASP A 322 -3.33 -23.35 2.50
CA ASP A 322 -2.76 -24.23 3.55
C ASP A 322 -3.37 -23.90 4.93
N MET A 323 -3.56 -22.62 5.26
CA MET A 323 -4.26 -22.21 6.49
C MET A 323 -5.74 -22.60 6.51
N LYS A 324 -6.46 -22.54 5.37
CA LYS A 324 -7.85 -23.00 5.26
C LYS A 324 -7.94 -24.52 5.46
N ALA A 325 -7.07 -25.29 4.81
CA ALA A 325 -6.99 -26.74 4.97
C ALA A 325 -6.68 -27.19 6.41
N ARG A 326 -5.93 -26.39 7.17
CA ARG A 326 -5.66 -26.58 8.61
C ARG A 326 -6.79 -26.10 9.53
N GLY A 327 -7.82 -25.44 9.01
CA GLY A 327 -8.91 -24.88 9.82
C GLY A 327 -8.51 -23.65 10.66
N MET A 328 -7.44 -22.94 10.27
CA MET A 328 -6.93 -21.77 10.99
C MET A 328 -7.33 -20.43 10.34
N TYR A 329 -7.94 -20.49 9.16
CA TYR A 329 -8.26 -19.32 8.34
C TYR A 329 -9.58 -19.47 7.59
N VAL A 330 -10.37 -18.41 7.58
CA VAL A 330 -11.50 -18.21 6.65
C VAL A 330 -11.39 -16.83 6.02
N CYS A 331 -11.69 -16.75 4.72
CA CYS A 331 -11.72 -15.48 3.99
C CYS A 331 -12.81 -15.54 2.93
N ARG A 332 -13.90 -14.85 3.22
CA ARG A 332 -15.09 -14.72 2.37
C ARG A 332 -15.40 -13.24 2.23
N THR A 333 -15.94 -12.81 1.09
CA THR A 333 -16.37 -11.43 0.87
C THR A 333 -17.85 -11.37 0.53
N LEU A 334 -18.49 -10.25 0.86
CA LEU A 334 -19.83 -9.96 0.38
C LEU A 334 -19.81 -9.89 -1.15
N SER A 335 -20.76 -10.54 -1.82
CA SER A 335 -20.88 -10.47 -3.27
C SER A 335 -21.20 -9.05 -3.72
N TYR A 336 -20.62 -8.60 -4.84
CA TYR A 336 -20.99 -7.35 -5.50
C TYR A 336 -22.16 -7.51 -6.49
N LYS A 337 -22.88 -8.65 -6.46
CA LYS A 337 -24.07 -8.90 -7.28
C LYS A 337 -25.09 -7.75 -7.14
N GLY A 338 -25.38 -7.08 -8.26
CA GLY A 338 -26.29 -5.92 -8.34
C GLY A 338 -25.66 -4.56 -8.02
N ALA A 339 -24.38 -4.50 -7.64
CA ALA A 339 -23.63 -3.25 -7.61
C ALA A 339 -23.15 -2.88 -9.01
N GLU A 340 -23.18 -1.59 -9.34
CA GLU A 340 -22.72 -1.06 -10.63
C GLU A 340 -21.40 -0.30 -10.43
N PHE A 341 -20.48 -0.41 -11.39
CA PHE A 341 -19.18 0.28 -11.34
C PHE A 341 -18.94 1.04 -12.65
N GLU A 342 -18.92 2.37 -12.55
CA GLU A 342 -18.66 3.29 -13.66
C GLU A 342 -17.30 3.98 -13.44
N VAL A 343 -16.44 3.98 -14.46
CA VAL A 343 -15.15 4.67 -14.46
C VAL A 343 -15.31 5.92 -15.34
N VAL A 344 -15.33 7.09 -14.72
CA VAL A 344 -15.74 8.36 -15.34
C VAL A 344 -14.53 9.28 -15.50
N GLU A 345 -14.05 9.42 -16.74
CA GLU A 345 -13.00 10.37 -17.10
C GLU A 345 -13.58 11.78 -17.19
N ILE A 346 -12.98 12.73 -16.48
CA ILE A 346 -13.37 14.13 -16.45
C ILE A 346 -12.29 14.94 -17.20
N PRO A 347 -12.58 15.44 -18.41
CA PRO A 347 -11.65 16.32 -19.11
C PRO A 347 -11.53 17.65 -18.35
N LEU A 348 -10.30 18.19 -18.24
CA LEU A 348 -10.08 19.52 -17.66
C LEU A 348 -10.83 20.59 -18.48
N GLU A 349 -11.71 21.34 -17.81
CA GLU A 349 -12.35 22.51 -18.41
C GLU A 349 -11.32 23.59 -18.77
N ALA A 350 -11.58 24.40 -19.80
CA ALA A 350 -10.60 25.37 -20.32
C ALA A 350 -10.06 26.35 -19.26
N LYS A 351 -10.90 26.77 -18.30
CA LYS A 351 -10.47 27.61 -17.16
C LYS A 351 -9.45 26.88 -16.27
N MET A 352 -9.76 25.62 -15.92
CA MET A 352 -8.90 24.79 -15.09
C MET A 352 -7.60 24.41 -15.81
N MET A 353 -7.65 24.16 -17.12
CA MET A 353 -6.48 23.93 -17.97
C MET A 353 -5.51 25.12 -17.94
N GLY A 354 -6.05 26.36 -18.05
CA GLY A 354 -5.27 27.59 -17.92
C GLY A 354 -4.60 27.74 -16.55
N MET A 355 -5.35 27.51 -15.47
CA MET A 355 -4.82 27.52 -14.10
C MET A 355 -3.72 26.47 -13.90
N TYR A 356 -3.91 25.26 -14.44
CA TYR A 356 -2.94 24.15 -14.32
C TYR A 356 -1.63 24.48 -15.04
N ASN A 357 -1.71 24.99 -16.28
CA ASN A 357 -0.54 25.40 -17.06
C ASN A 357 0.25 26.50 -16.34
N ARG A 358 -0.41 27.58 -15.89
CA ARG A 358 0.29 28.68 -15.20
C ARG A 358 0.89 28.23 -13.87
N ALA A 359 0.25 27.29 -13.17
CA ALA A 359 0.82 26.70 -11.96
C ALA A 359 2.04 25.81 -12.23
N ALA A 360 2.02 24.99 -13.30
CA ALA A 360 3.16 24.18 -13.72
C ALA A 360 4.38 25.05 -14.13
N GLU A 361 4.12 26.12 -14.89
CA GLU A 361 5.12 27.15 -15.20
C GLU A 361 5.71 27.77 -13.92
N PHE A 362 4.85 28.24 -13.00
CA PHE A 362 5.30 28.86 -11.76
C PHE A 362 6.13 27.93 -10.87
N TRP A 363 5.77 26.64 -10.75
CA TRP A 363 6.58 25.68 -10.00
C TRP A 363 7.96 25.47 -10.66
N ALA A 364 8.05 25.45 -11.99
CA ALA A 364 9.32 25.38 -12.70
C ALA A 364 10.17 26.66 -12.50
N GLU A 365 9.55 27.85 -12.60
CA GLU A 365 10.17 29.16 -12.31
C GLU A 365 10.72 29.19 -10.86
N LEU A 366 9.89 28.80 -9.88
CA LEU A 366 10.24 28.74 -8.46
C LEU A 366 11.43 27.81 -8.20
N ARG A 367 11.51 26.65 -8.88
CA ARG A 367 12.68 25.76 -8.75
C ARG A 367 13.96 26.42 -9.23
N VAL A 368 13.93 27.13 -10.35
CA VAL A 368 15.11 27.84 -10.88
C VAL A 368 15.54 28.94 -9.91
N GLU A 369 14.59 29.69 -9.35
CA GLU A 369 14.89 30.74 -8.36
C GLU A 369 15.45 30.15 -7.06
N LEU A 370 14.92 29.04 -6.55
CA LEU A 370 15.45 28.35 -5.37
C LEU A 370 16.86 27.81 -5.60
N LEU A 371 17.17 27.27 -6.79
CA LEU A 371 18.53 26.86 -7.15
C LEU A 371 19.49 28.06 -7.19
N SER A 372 19.07 29.17 -7.80
CA SER A 372 19.81 30.44 -7.86
C SER A 372 20.09 31.01 -6.47
N ALA A 373 19.06 31.12 -5.63
CA ALA A 373 19.16 31.64 -4.28
C ALA A 373 20.03 30.75 -3.37
N ASN A 374 19.94 29.41 -3.48
CA ASN A 374 20.78 28.49 -2.71
C ASN A 374 22.26 28.53 -3.15
N ALA A 375 22.52 28.67 -4.45
CA ALA A 375 23.89 28.85 -4.98
C ALA A 375 24.59 30.11 -4.41
N LEU A 376 23.82 31.14 -4.07
CA LEU A 376 24.32 32.36 -3.41
C LEU A 376 24.60 32.18 -1.90
N LEU A 377 24.14 31.08 -1.28
CA LEU A 377 24.41 30.77 0.13
C LEU A 377 25.64 29.89 0.35
N THR A 378 25.89 28.92 -0.54
CA THR A 378 26.84 27.83 -0.26
C THR A 378 28.22 28.01 -0.91
N VAL A 379 29.23 28.37 -0.12
CA VAL A 379 30.66 28.21 -0.51
C VAL A 379 31.11 26.73 -0.37
N LYS A 380 30.41 25.92 0.44
CA LYS A 380 30.56 24.46 0.50
C LYS A 380 29.19 23.79 0.43
N LYS A 381 29.00 22.84 -0.48
CA LYS A 381 27.74 22.09 -0.64
C LYS A 381 27.52 21.14 0.56
N PRO A 382 26.44 21.27 1.35
CA PRO A 382 26.02 20.20 2.26
C PRO A 382 25.53 18.99 1.43
N LYS A 383 25.73 17.77 1.93
CA LYS A 383 25.39 16.54 1.19
C LYS A 383 23.88 16.21 1.17
N ASN A 384 23.12 16.71 2.14
CA ASN A 384 21.66 16.56 2.23
C ASN A 384 21.05 17.94 2.48
N ASP A 385 20.29 18.45 1.51
CA ASP A 385 19.56 19.71 1.62
C ASP A 385 18.06 19.41 1.85
N PRO A 386 17.50 19.68 3.05
CA PRO A 386 16.12 19.35 3.38
C PRO A 386 15.11 20.13 2.52
N LEU A 387 15.51 21.27 1.92
CA LEU A 387 14.67 22.09 1.05
C LEU A 387 14.05 21.27 -0.08
N TRP A 388 14.83 20.39 -0.73
CA TRP A 388 14.33 19.64 -1.88
C TRP A 388 13.35 18.54 -1.50
N ARG A 389 13.53 17.86 -0.36
CA ARG A 389 12.56 16.88 0.15
C ARG A 389 11.21 17.57 0.36
N LEU A 390 11.23 18.73 1.01
CA LEU A 390 10.02 19.50 1.33
C LEU A 390 9.38 20.16 0.11
N TYR A 391 10.17 20.71 -0.81
CA TYR A 391 9.71 21.25 -2.10
C TYR A 391 8.89 20.18 -2.84
N TRP A 392 9.43 18.97 -2.96
CA TRP A 392 8.78 17.89 -3.70
C TRP A 392 7.54 17.32 -3.01
N ALA A 393 7.51 17.28 -1.67
CA ALA A 393 6.32 16.91 -0.91
C ALA A 393 5.18 17.94 -1.10
N ASN A 394 5.51 19.23 -1.04
CA ASN A 394 4.54 20.32 -1.26
C ASN A 394 4.04 20.35 -2.71
N HIS A 395 4.94 20.20 -3.69
CA HIS A 395 4.60 20.09 -5.10
C HIS A 395 3.59 18.96 -5.39
N GLN A 396 3.82 17.75 -4.86
CA GLN A 396 2.87 16.64 -5.02
C GLN A 396 1.50 16.94 -4.38
N ARG A 397 1.50 17.48 -3.15
CA ARG A 397 0.27 17.89 -2.43
C ARG A 397 -0.48 19.01 -3.14
N PHE A 398 0.22 19.91 -3.84
CA PHE A 398 -0.37 20.99 -4.62
C PHE A 398 -1.12 20.44 -5.85
N PHE A 399 -0.45 19.66 -6.71
CA PHE A 399 -1.08 19.16 -7.94
C PHE A 399 -2.16 18.11 -7.66
N SER A 400 -2.05 17.33 -6.58
CA SER A 400 -3.14 16.44 -6.13
C SER A 400 -4.42 17.24 -5.80
N HIS A 401 -4.28 18.37 -5.10
CA HIS A 401 -5.39 19.27 -4.79
C HIS A 401 -5.98 19.91 -6.06
N MET A 402 -5.14 20.35 -7.02
CA MET A 402 -5.60 20.84 -8.32
C MET A 402 -6.46 19.80 -9.06
N CYS A 403 -6.04 18.53 -9.06
CA CYS A 403 -6.82 17.44 -9.67
C CYS A 403 -8.17 17.22 -8.94
N MET A 404 -8.21 17.31 -7.61
CA MET A 404 -9.47 17.24 -6.85
C MET A 404 -10.42 18.37 -7.21
N SER A 405 -9.96 19.62 -7.19
CA SER A 405 -10.80 20.79 -7.52
C SER A 405 -11.30 20.76 -8.97
N ALA A 406 -10.50 20.26 -9.92
CA ALA A 406 -10.90 20.06 -11.32
C ALA A 406 -12.15 19.16 -11.49
N LYS A 407 -12.40 18.26 -10.52
CA LYS A 407 -13.50 17.30 -10.56
C LYS A 407 -14.78 17.80 -9.87
N VAL A 408 -14.71 18.88 -9.08
CA VAL A 408 -15.86 19.41 -8.31
C VAL A 408 -17.09 19.69 -9.17
N PRO A 409 -17.00 20.38 -10.34
CA PRO A 409 -18.18 20.66 -11.17
C PRO A 409 -18.88 19.39 -11.66
N ALA A 410 -18.10 18.34 -11.95
CA ALA A 410 -18.63 17.04 -12.36
C ALA A 410 -19.28 16.30 -11.18
N VAL A 411 -18.65 16.28 -9.99
CA VAL A 411 -19.23 15.71 -8.76
C VAL A 411 -20.58 16.33 -8.47
N VAL A 412 -20.66 17.67 -8.44
CA VAL A 412 -21.89 18.41 -8.11
C VAL A 412 -23.00 18.11 -9.11
N ARG A 413 -22.67 18.05 -10.41
CA ARG A 413 -23.62 17.68 -11.48
C ARG A 413 -24.15 16.26 -11.31
N ILE A 414 -23.27 15.28 -11.07
CA ILE A 414 -23.64 13.87 -10.87
C ILE A 414 -24.47 13.69 -9.59
N ALA A 415 -24.08 14.35 -8.50
CA ALA A 415 -24.80 14.31 -7.23
C ALA A 415 -26.22 14.88 -7.35
N LYS A 416 -26.38 16.06 -7.99
CA LYS A 416 -27.70 16.67 -8.25
C LYS A 416 -28.57 15.76 -9.13
N GLN A 417 -28.00 15.14 -10.17
CA GLN A 417 -28.70 14.18 -11.01
C GLN A 417 -29.19 12.95 -10.22
N ALA A 418 -28.34 12.36 -9.38
CA ALA A 418 -28.70 11.24 -8.52
C ALA A 418 -29.84 11.58 -7.52
N LEU A 419 -29.84 12.80 -6.97
CA LEU A 419 -30.92 13.27 -6.10
C LEU A 419 -32.26 13.42 -6.85
N ILE A 420 -32.22 13.89 -8.11
CA ILE A 420 -33.40 13.96 -9.00
C ILE A 420 -33.93 12.56 -9.32
N GLU A 421 -33.05 11.57 -9.49
CA GLU A 421 -33.38 10.15 -9.65
C GLU A 421 -33.86 9.46 -8.35
N ASN A 422 -34.13 10.23 -7.28
CA ASN A 422 -34.55 9.74 -5.97
C ASN A 422 -33.56 8.76 -5.30
N LYS A 423 -32.27 8.91 -5.59
CA LYS A 423 -31.17 8.19 -4.94
C LYS A 423 -30.57 9.03 -3.79
N CYS A 424 -29.66 8.43 -3.02
CA CYS A 424 -28.83 9.13 -2.03
C CYS A 424 -27.38 9.12 -2.46
N VAL A 425 -26.63 10.18 -2.13
CA VAL A 425 -25.24 10.36 -2.58
C VAL A 425 -24.29 10.20 -1.40
N VAL A 426 -23.18 9.48 -1.62
CA VAL A 426 -22.04 9.43 -0.70
C VAL A 426 -20.79 9.84 -1.47
N ILE A 427 -20.11 10.89 -1.05
CA ILE A 427 -18.89 11.41 -1.70
C ILE A 427 -17.70 11.06 -0.80
N GLY A 428 -16.72 10.35 -1.34
CA GLY A 428 -15.49 10.01 -0.61
C GLY A 428 -14.29 10.83 -1.06
N ILE A 429 -13.58 11.38 -0.06
CA ILE A 429 -12.33 12.14 -0.17
C ILE A 429 -11.28 11.56 0.79
N GLN A 430 -10.00 11.81 0.57
CA GLN A 430 -8.96 11.52 1.57
C GLN A 430 -8.55 12.81 2.30
N SER A 431 -8.23 13.86 1.54
CA SER A 431 -7.78 15.16 2.05
C SER A 431 -8.93 16.13 2.26
N THR A 432 -9.01 16.72 3.45
CA THR A 432 -10.07 17.69 3.85
C THR A 432 -9.61 19.16 3.82
N GLY A 433 -8.29 19.39 3.68
CA GLY A 433 -7.66 20.72 3.69
C GLY A 433 -7.53 21.39 5.07
N GLU A 434 -8.02 20.76 6.13
CA GLU A 434 -8.23 21.33 7.48
C GLU A 434 -7.12 22.24 8.02
N ALA A 435 -5.89 21.72 8.15
CA ALA A 435 -4.79 22.45 8.77
C ALA A 435 -4.50 23.80 8.11
N ARG A 436 -4.82 23.94 6.81
CA ARG A 436 -4.69 25.21 6.06
C ARG A 436 -5.85 26.15 6.36
N THR A 437 -7.05 25.61 6.57
CA THR A 437 -8.23 26.36 7.03
C THR A 437 -8.00 26.91 8.44
N GLU A 438 -7.54 26.10 9.38
CA GLU A 438 -7.26 26.55 10.76
C GLU A 438 -6.13 27.61 10.81
N GLU A 439 -5.03 27.40 10.08
CA GLU A 439 -3.91 28.34 10.03
C GLU A 439 -4.29 29.70 9.42
N ALA A 440 -5.08 29.70 8.35
CA ALA A 440 -5.58 30.94 7.77
C ALA A 440 -6.63 31.63 8.65
N VAL A 441 -7.51 30.89 9.34
CA VAL A 441 -8.44 31.48 10.33
C VAL A 441 -7.67 32.10 11.50
N ALA A 442 -6.57 31.50 11.95
CA ALA A 442 -5.69 32.08 12.96
C ALA A 442 -4.94 33.35 12.45
N LYS A 443 -4.66 33.44 11.15
CA LYS A 443 -3.94 34.56 10.51
C LYS A 443 -4.84 35.74 10.11
N TYR A 444 -6.06 35.46 9.65
CA TYR A 444 -6.97 36.43 9.04
C TYR A 444 -8.27 36.68 9.83
N GLY A 445 -8.62 35.78 10.77
CA GLY A 445 -9.82 35.89 11.59
C GLY A 445 -10.95 34.92 11.18
N LEU A 446 -12.09 35.05 11.86
CA LEU A 446 -13.26 34.16 11.67
C LEU A 446 -14.11 34.51 10.44
N GLU A 447 -14.01 35.73 9.92
CA GLU A 447 -14.73 36.20 8.73
C GLU A 447 -13.72 36.45 7.60
N LEU A 448 -13.98 35.88 6.42
CA LEU A 448 -13.08 35.91 5.26
C LEU A 448 -13.85 36.29 3.99
N ASP A 449 -13.18 36.93 3.03
CA ASP A 449 -13.80 37.36 1.76
C ASP A 449 -14.28 36.19 0.87
N GLY A 450 -13.77 34.97 1.09
CA GLY A 450 -14.10 33.78 0.30
C GLY A 450 -13.48 32.50 0.86
N PHE A 451 -13.75 31.37 0.21
CA PHE A 451 -13.15 30.09 0.60
C PHE A 451 -11.63 30.11 0.45
N ILE A 452 -10.95 29.34 1.32
CA ILE A 452 -9.49 29.28 1.31
C ILE A 452 -9.01 28.38 0.18
N SER A 453 -8.18 28.93 -0.70
CA SER A 453 -7.46 28.15 -1.71
C SER A 453 -6.34 27.36 -1.05
N GLY A 454 -6.60 26.07 -0.79
CA GLY A 454 -5.59 25.16 -0.24
C GLY A 454 -4.26 25.10 -1.02
N PRO A 455 -4.24 25.16 -2.36
CA PRO A 455 -3.01 25.27 -3.15
C PRO A 455 -2.25 26.58 -2.90
N ARG A 456 -2.95 27.71 -2.69
CA ARG A 456 -2.35 29.02 -2.42
C ARG A 456 -1.63 29.06 -1.08
N GLU A 457 -2.31 28.65 0.00
CA GLU A 457 -1.73 28.67 1.35
C GLU A 457 -0.51 27.76 1.47
N LEU A 458 -0.52 26.61 0.77
CA LEU A 458 0.63 25.72 0.69
C LEU A 458 1.85 26.41 0.03
N LEU A 459 1.64 27.13 -1.07
CA LEU A 459 2.72 27.88 -1.74
C LEU A 459 3.23 29.06 -0.89
N LEU A 460 2.31 29.84 -0.31
CA LEU A 460 2.65 30.96 0.56
C LEU A 460 3.50 30.49 1.74
N LYS A 461 3.01 29.50 2.50
CA LYS A 461 3.72 28.93 3.65
C LYS A 461 5.09 28.37 3.26
N PHE A 462 5.18 27.62 2.16
CA PHE A 462 6.43 27.05 1.70
C PHE A 462 7.49 28.14 1.41
N VAL A 463 7.13 29.21 0.70
CA VAL A 463 8.05 30.33 0.43
C VAL A 463 8.30 31.19 1.67
N GLU A 464 7.28 31.45 2.50
CA GLU A 464 7.41 32.19 3.77
C GLU A 464 8.41 31.51 4.73
N GLN A 465 8.38 30.18 4.84
CA GLN A 465 9.18 29.43 5.83
C GLN A 465 10.51 28.88 5.30
N HIS A 466 10.60 28.48 4.02
CA HIS A 466 11.75 27.70 3.51
C HIS A 466 12.54 28.38 2.39
N TYR A 467 12.18 29.60 1.98
CA TYR A 467 12.98 30.32 1.00
C TYR A 467 14.39 30.62 1.54
N PRO A 468 15.48 30.22 0.84
CA PRO A 468 16.85 30.39 1.28
C PRO A 468 17.24 31.88 1.39
N LEU A 469 17.49 32.34 2.62
CA LEU A 469 17.97 33.69 2.92
C LEU A 469 19.41 33.64 3.48
N PRO A 470 20.27 34.64 3.15
CA PRO A 470 21.55 34.82 3.83
C PRO A 470 21.39 35.03 5.34
N ALA A 471 22.45 34.80 6.11
CA ALA A 471 22.47 35.17 7.52
C ALA A 471 22.22 36.68 7.65
N LYS A 472 21.22 37.06 8.45
CA LYS A 472 20.87 38.47 8.67
C LYS A 472 22.05 39.21 9.33
N PRO A 473 22.61 40.27 8.72
CA PRO A 473 23.69 41.02 9.32
C PRO A 473 23.25 41.69 10.63
N VAL A 474 24.06 41.54 11.68
CA VAL A 474 23.82 42.20 12.97
C VAL A 474 24.49 43.56 12.95
N LEU A 475 23.68 44.62 12.89
CA LEU A 475 24.14 45.99 13.12
C LEU A 475 24.30 46.21 14.64
N LEU A 476 25.50 46.57 15.08
CA LEU A 476 25.71 47.09 16.43
C LEU A 476 25.25 48.56 16.47
N PRO A 477 24.58 49.02 17.54
CA PRO A 477 24.21 50.43 17.67
C PRO A 477 25.44 51.35 17.68
N GLU A 478 25.36 52.49 16.98
CA GLU A 478 26.42 53.51 17.02
C GLU A 478 26.49 54.15 18.42
N GLU A 479 27.68 54.21 19.00
CA GLU A 479 27.90 54.88 20.29
C GLU A 479 27.81 56.40 20.13
N SER A 480 26.68 57.00 20.54
CA SER A 480 26.56 58.45 20.70
C SER A 480 27.40 58.94 21.89
N GLU A 481 28.18 60.02 21.68
CA GLU A 481 29.23 60.42 22.61
C GLU A 481 28.76 60.87 24.00
N LYS A 482 29.33 60.22 25.02
CA LYS A 482 29.71 60.73 26.37
C LYS A 482 28.81 61.78 27.05
N ASN A 483 28.26 61.38 28.20
CA ASN A 483 28.42 62.17 29.43
C ASN A 483 28.75 61.26 30.63
N LEU A 484 29.86 61.54 31.32
CA LEU A 484 30.43 60.72 32.39
C LEU A 484 29.77 61.00 33.76
N PRO A 485 29.47 59.96 34.57
CA PRO A 485 29.01 60.15 35.95
C PRO A 485 30.18 60.45 36.91
N ARG A 486 29.98 61.33 37.91
CA ARG A 486 30.98 61.60 38.96
C ARG A 486 30.47 61.26 40.37
N LYS A 487 30.95 60.12 40.85
CA LYS A 487 31.41 59.80 42.23
C LYS A 487 30.48 60.05 43.44
N ARG A 488 30.21 58.93 44.15
CA ARG A 488 30.38 58.69 45.62
C ARG A 488 29.41 59.45 46.57
N HIS A 489 28.99 58.92 47.72
CA HIS A 489 29.23 57.65 48.44
C HIS A 489 28.03 57.39 49.39
N LEU A 490 28.08 56.28 50.13
CA LEU A 490 27.55 56.03 51.49
C LEU A 490 26.27 55.16 51.69
N GLU A 491 26.51 54.09 52.46
CA GLU A 491 25.68 53.48 53.53
C GLU A 491 24.33 52.77 53.27
N THR A 492 24.42 51.44 53.39
CA THR A 492 23.48 50.47 53.99
C THR A 492 23.29 50.72 55.51
N PRO A 493 22.51 49.92 56.29
CA PRO A 493 21.29 49.12 56.03
C PRO A 493 20.12 49.43 57.01
N GLY A 494 18.91 48.89 56.80
CA GLY A 494 17.83 48.96 57.81
C GLY A 494 16.45 48.42 57.38
N VAL A 495 15.65 47.92 58.33
CA VAL A 495 14.45 47.08 58.09
C VAL A 495 13.15 47.71 58.61
N SER A 496 12.13 47.88 57.75
CA SER A 496 10.67 47.98 58.05
C SER A 496 10.20 49.15 58.98
N VAL A 497 9.01 49.77 58.90
CA VAL A 497 7.74 49.65 58.13
C VAL A 497 7.24 51.10 57.84
N GLY A 498 6.43 51.31 56.80
CA GLY A 498 5.94 52.64 56.38
C GLY A 498 4.63 53.15 57.02
N GLY A 499 4.06 54.19 56.40
CA GLY A 499 2.82 54.88 56.77
C GLY A 499 2.94 56.40 56.54
N ARG A 500 1.89 57.24 56.59
CA ARG A 500 0.42 57.07 56.75
C ARG A 500 -0.19 58.47 56.60
N VAL A 501 -1.47 58.60 56.20
CA VAL A 501 -2.29 59.78 56.56
C VAL A 501 -3.68 59.35 57.06
N THR A 502 -4.11 60.08 58.09
CA THR A 502 -5.39 60.12 58.84
C THR A 502 -6.64 60.43 57.98
N LYS A 503 -7.93 60.45 58.40
CA LYS A 503 -8.70 60.59 59.68
C LYS A 503 -10.19 60.21 59.37
N VAL A 504 -11.16 59.84 60.24
CA VAL A 504 -11.92 60.58 61.31
C VAL A 504 -12.80 59.55 62.14
N ALA A 505 -13.32 59.94 63.33
CA ALA A 505 -14.11 59.14 64.32
C ALA A 505 -15.66 59.07 64.06
N LYS A 506 -16.53 58.32 64.79
CA LYS A 506 -16.89 58.48 66.25
C LYS A 506 -17.92 57.44 66.84
N CYS A 507 -17.71 57.03 68.11
CA CYS A 507 -18.67 56.55 69.17
C CYS A 507 -19.14 55.06 69.39
N LYS A 508 -19.50 54.79 70.67
CA LYS A 508 -20.15 53.58 71.28
C LYS A 508 -21.65 53.43 70.85
N ALA A 509 -22.46 52.40 71.17
CA ALA A 509 -22.43 51.29 72.17
C ALA A 509 -23.40 50.12 71.79
N GLY A 510 -23.32 48.97 72.51
CA GLY A 510 -24.28 47.82 72.46
C GLY A 510 -23.83 46.66 71.54
N SER A 511 -23.72 45.38 71.96
CA SER A 511 -24.75 44.40 72.42
C SER A 511 -25.54 43.82 71.23
N ASP A 512 -25.75 42.50 70.99
CA ASP A 512 -25.40 41.22 71.66
C ASP A 512 -25.35 40.08 70.59
N ASP A 513 -25.01 38.85 71.01
CA ASP A 513 -25.41 37.52 70.46
C ASP A 513 -25.03 37.09 69.01
N GLU A 514 -24.43 35.90 68.82
CA GLU A 514 -25.01 34.62 68.31
C GLU A 514 -25.36 34.64 66.80
N SER A 515 -25.26 33.58 65.98
CA SER A 515 -24.68 32.22 66.03
C SER A 515 -24.91 31.57 64.64
N ASP A 516 -24.01 30.72 64.14
CA ASP A 516 -24.27 29.60 63.19
C ASP A 516 -24.97 29.93 61.81
N GLU A 517 -25.01 29.13 60.75
CA GLU A 517 -24.56 27.76 60.45
C GLU A 517 -24.32 27.60 58.91
N GLU A 518 -23.65 26.50 58.51
CA GLU A 518 -23.44 25.89 57.17
C GLU A 518 -23.86 26.57 55.83
N SER A 519 -22.90 26.66 54.89
CA SER A 519 -22.93 25.89 53.62
C SER A 519 -21.63 26.07 52.80
N GLU A 520 -20.85 25.00 52.57
CA GLU A 520 -19.67 25.05 51.67
C GLU A 520 -20.01 24.54 50.27
N VAL A 521 -19.69 25.35 49.26
CA VAL A 521 -19.63 24.98 47.85
C VAL A 521 -18.23 25.32 47.39
N ASP A 522 -17.43 24.31 47.03
CA ASP A 522 -16.10 24.53 46.49
C ASP A 522 -16.04 24.08 45.02
N SER A 523 -15.52 24.96 44.18
CA SER A 523 -15.52 24.84 42.72
C SER A 523 -14.12 24.52 42.21
N GLU A 524 -13.89 23.29 41.76
CA GLU A 524 -12.62 22.93 41.13
C GLU A 524 -12.63 23.25 39.62
N HIS A 525 -11.61 23.99 39.17
CA HIS A 525 -11.40 24.35 37.77
C HIS A 525 -10.80 23.18 36.98
N GLU A 526 -11.52 22.69 35.97
CA GLU A 526 -10.95 21.79 34.96
C GLU A 526 -9.85 22.50 34.14
N SER A 527 -8.73 21.81 33.94
CA SER A 527 -7.61 22.27 33.10
C SER A 527 -7.64 21.55 31.76
N THR A 528 -7.71 22.32 30.66
CA THR A 528 -7.88 21.78 29.30
C THR A 528 -6.55 21.33 28.69
N GLU A 529 -6.39 20.03 28.43
CA GLU A 529 -5.27 19.49 27.65
C GLU A 529 -5.63 19.32 26.16
N TRP A 530 -4.63 19.46 25.29
CA TRP A 530 -4.79 19.56 23.84
C TRP A 530 -4.40 18.25 23.15
N GLU A 531 -5.38 17.45 22.73
CA GLU A 531 -5.13 16.29 21.86
C GLU A 531 -5.13 16.69 20.38
N ALA A 532 -4.09 16.25 19.65
CA ALA A 532 -3.94 16.40 18.21
C ALA A 532 -3.67 15.03 17.56
N GLU A 533 -4.62 14.55 16.75
CA GLU A 533 -4.48 13.33 15.96
C GLU A 533 -4.24 13.68 14.49
N SER A 534 -3.21 13.11 13.85
CA SER A 534 -2.91 13.32 12.43
C SER A 534 -2.28 12.08 11.79
N ASP A 535 -3.07 11.01 11.65
CA ASP A 535 -2.69 9.76 10.97
C ASP A 535 -2.60 9.98 9.44
N ALA A 536 -1.44 10.43 8.95
CA ALA A 536 -1.13 10.59 7.53
C ALA A 536 0.13 9.78 7.15
N GLU A 537 -0.05 8.51 6.74
CA GLU A 537 1.04 7.70 6.13
C GLU A 537 1.52 8.36 4.82
N SER A 538 2.54 9.22 4.91
CA SER A 538 3.48 9.53 3.82
C SER A 538 4.87 9.04 4.21
N ASP A 539 5.60 8.43 3.29
CA ASP A 539 6.90 7.78 3.55
C ASP A 539 7.88 8.68 4.33
N GLU A 540 8.17 8.32 5.59
CA GLU A 540 9.04 9.11 6.46
C GLU A 540 10.53 8.73 6.32
N GLU A 541 11.30 9.60 5.66
CA GLU A 541 12.73 9.73 5.95
C GLU A 541 12.95 10.67 7.16
N SER A 542 12.82 10.11 8.35
CA SER A 542 13.41 10.55 9.63
C SER A 542 13.57 12.07 9.86
N GLU A 543 12.70 12.63 10.70
CA GLU A 543 12.97 13.90 11.39
C GLU A 543 13.08 13.63 12.90
N CYS A 544 14.23 13.98 13.49
CA CYS A 544 14.51 13.76 14.91
C CYS A 544 14.64 15.12 15.60
N CYS A 545 13.63 15.47 16.40
CA CYS A 545 13.64 16.65 17.24
C CYS A 545 13.85 16.25 18.71
N ILE A 546 15.03 16.59 19.23
CA ILE A 546 15.35 16.46 20.66
C ILE A 546 15.12 17.82 21.31
N THR A 547 14.17 17.90 22.24
CA THR A 547 14.11 18.98 23.25
C THR A 547 13.62 18.44 24.59
N ASP A 548 14.56 18.39 25.54
CA ASP A 548 14.44 18.67 26.97
C ASP A 548 13.27 18.12 27.80
N CYS A 549 13.61 17.20 28.71
CA CYS A 549 13.08 17.18 30.07
C CYS A 549 14.26 17.06 31.05
N GLN A 550 14.39 18.02 31.98
CA GLN A 550 15.47 18.09 32.97
C GLN A 550 14.98 17.72 34.37
N ASN A 551 15.84 17.03 35.14
CA ASN A 551 15.81 16.84 36.61
C ASN A 551 14.65 15.94 37.13
N VAL A 552 14.73 15.17 38.22
CA VAL A 552 15.63 15.02 39.41
C VAL A 552 15.60 13.52 39.85
N SER A 553 16.48 12.90 40.66
CA SER A 553 17.58 13.34 41.55
C SER A 553 18.68 12.27 41.74
N ASP A 554 19.83 12.71 42.26
CA ASP A 554 20.69 12.10 43.31
C ASP A 554 21.14 10.62 43.28
N ALA A 555 22.39 10.43 42.81
CA ALA A 555 23.43 9.82 43.64
C ALA A 555 24.86 10.29 43.25
N SER A 556 25.30 11.38 43.86
CA SER A 556 26.70 11.67 44.29
C SER A 556 27.90 11.63 43.29
N PHE A 557 28.30 12.82 42.85
CA PHE A 557 29.69 13.35 42.77
C PHE A 557 30.85 12.52 42.13
N VAL A 558 31.45 13.04 41.04
CA VAL A 558 32.81 13.69 40.99
C VAL A 558 33.23 14.08 39.54
N VAL A 559 33.25 15.40 39.26
CA VAL A 559 34.28 16.18 38.51
C VAL A 559 34.53 16.00 36.98
N ILE A 560 34.11 17.03 36.20
CA ILE A 560 34.82 17.81 35.11
C ILE A 560 35.49 17.05 33.92
N ALA A 561 35.43 17.49 32.63
CA ALA A 561 34.54 18.36 31.83
C ALA A 561 34.96 18.33 30.32
N CYS A 562 34.06 18.78 29.44
CA CYS A 562 34.28 19.40 28.11
C CYS A 562 34.98 18.68 26.92
N LYS A 563 34.19 18.59 25.83
CA LYS A 563 34.49 18.97 24.42
C LYS A 563 35.97 18.98 23.94
N LEU A 564 36.24 18.33 22.80
CA LEU A 564 36.22 19.02 21.48
C LEU A 564 36.23 18.03 20.28
N TYR A 565 35.73 18.50 19.14
CA TYR A 565 35.84 17.87 17.82
C TYR A 565 37.10 18.35 17.09
N LEU A 566 37.76 17.45 16.34
CA LEU A 566 38.69 17.67 15.22
C LEU A 566 38.60 16.37 14.38
N TYR A 567 38.22 16.29 13.09
CA TYR A 567 38.65 17.05 11.90
C TYR A 567 40.19 17.05 11.77
N VAL A 568 40.83 16.58 10.69
CA VAL A 568 40.32 16.14 9.37
C VAL A 568 41.44 15.40 8.59
N ASP A 569 41.10 14.62 7.55
CA ASP A 569 41.94 14.25 6.38
C ASP A 569 43.34 13.59 6.58
N VAL A 570 43.99 12.88 5.64
CA VAL A 570 43.68 12.28 4.32
C VAL A 570 44.83 11.30 4.00
N LYS A 571 44.57 10.24 3.21
CA LYS A 571 45.56 9.24 2.71
C LYS A 571 46.18 8.38 3.85
N LEU A 572 46.59 7.14 3.65
CA LEU A 572 46.88 6.41 2.41
C LEU A 572 46.42 4.95 2.51
N ILE A 573 46.37 4.28 1.36
CA ILE A 573 46.08 2.84 1.24
C ILE A 573 47.11 2.01 2.03
N THR A 574 46.58 0.99 2.69
CA THR A 574 47.24 -0.15 3.32
C THR A 574 48.67 -0.47 2.88
N LEU A 575 49.57 -0.55 3.86
CA LEU A 575 50.51 -1.68 3.95
C LEU A 575 50.35 -2.31 5.33
N ASN A 576 49.94 -3.59 5.34
CA ASN A 576 49.82 -4.36 6.56
C ASN A 576 51.20 -4.70 7.14
N GLU A 577 51.27 -4.62 8.47
CA GLU A 577 51.88 -5.61 9.36
C GLU A 577 53.20 -6.29 8.95
N ALA A 578 54.24 -6.05 9.74
CA ALA A 578 55.07 -7.17 10.22
C ALA A 578 55.60 -6.90 11.64
N CYS A 579 55.00 -7.56 12.63
CA CYS A 579 55.66 -7.84 13.90
C CYS A 579 56.75 -8.91 13.70
N ILE A 580 58.03 -8.60 13.96
CA ILE A 580 59.09 -9.59 14.28
C ILE A 580 60.03 -8.89 15.29
N VAL A 581 60.17 -9.23 16.58
CA VAL A 581 60.35 -10.51 17.32
C VAL A 581 61.83 -10.92 17.48
N ASN A 582 62.28 -10.87 18.75
CA ASN A 582 63.37 -11.60 19.40
C ASN A 582 64.80 -11.70 18.81
N CYS A 583 65.72 -11.10 19.59
CA CYS A 583 66.80 -11.79 20.30
C CYS A 583 68.09 -12.26 19.55
N SER A 584 69.20 -11.68 20.01
CA SER A 584 70.57 -12.24 20.04
C SER A 584 71.41 -12.29 18.75
N ILE A 585 72.71 -12.04 18.95
CA ILE A 585 73.76 -11.83 17.94
C ILE A 585 74.22 -13.17 17.34
N GLY A 586 74.34 -13.27 16.00
CA GLY A 586 75.02 -14.43 15.40
C GLY A 586 75.03 -14.61 13.87
N ASN A 587 75.90 -13.87 13.17
CA ASN A 587 76.69 -14.33 11.99
C ASN A 587 76.04 -14.71 10.62
N ARG A 588 76.74 -14.25 9.55
CA ARG A 588 76.77 -14.68 8.11
C ARG A 588 75.80 -14.06 7.07
N PHE A 589 76.43 -13.31 6.15
CA PHE A 589 76.17 -13.03 4.72
C PHE A 589 75.61 -14.21 3.86
N PRO A 590 75.22 -14.05 2.56
CA PRO A 590 75.34 -12.86 1.66
C PRO A 590 74.13 -12.54 0.71
N VAL A 591 74.19 -11.35 0.07
CA VAL A 591 74.01 -11.01 -1.38
C VAL A 591 72.96 -11.74 -2.26
N ILE A 592 72.17 -10.96 -3.04
CA ILE A 592 72.07 -11.02 -4.52
C ILE A 592 71.42 -9.73 -5.08
N CYS A 593 71.90 -9.27 -6.24
CA CYS A 593 71.58 -8.00 -6.91
C CYS A 593 70.68 -8.21 -8.17
N PHE A 594 70.55 -7.15 -8.99
CA PHE A 594 70.08 -7.12 -10.39
C PHE A 594 68.54 -7.14 -10.57
N ILE A 595 67.87 -6.47 -11.53
CA ILE A 595 68.12 -5.57 -12.69
C ILE A 595 66.70 -5.24 -13.24
N ASP A 596 66.37 -4.22 -14.05
CA ASP A 596 67.13 -3.20 -14.76
C ASP A 596 66.34 -1.88 -14.88
N ALA A 597 66.97 -0.85 -15.44
CA ALA A 597 66.36 0.43 -15.77
C ALA A 597 65.53 0.41 -17.08
N ALA A 598 64.65 1.41 -17.27
CA ALA A 598 64.87 2.47 -18.27
C ALA A 598 63.60 3.33 -18.48
N ASP A 599 63.68 4.61 -18.10
CA ASP A 599 62.92 5.66 -18.77
C ASP A 599 63.60 5.99 -20.11
N PHE A 600 62.85 6.56 -21.06
CA PHE A 600 63.43 7.31 -22.18
C PHE A 600 62.73 8.66 -22.33
N GLU A 601 63.44 9.67 -21.81
CA GLU A 601 63.35 11.11 -22.04
C GLU A 601 63.69 11.49 -23.51
N PRO A 602 63.80 12.77 -23.93
CA PRO A 602 63.40 14.04 -23.28
C PRO A 602 62.68 15.05 -24.22
N GLU A 603 62.27 16.16 -23.60
CA GLU A 603 62.33 17.58 -24.02
C GLU A 603 62.45 18.02 -25.50
N SER A 604 61.80 19.16 -25.79
CA SER A 604 62.45 20.27 -26.49
C SER A 604 62.24 21.57 -25.73
N THR A 605 63.31 22.11 -25.16
CA THR A 605 63.41 23.48 -24.63
C THR A 605 63.35 24.52 -25.75
N ASP A 606 62.98 25.76 -25.44
CA ASP A 606 63.77 26.92 -25.89
C ASP A 606 63.54 28.17 -25.02
N GLU A 607 64.66 28.59 -24.42
CA GLU A 607 65.17 29.88 -23.95
C GLU A 607 64.29 31.06 -23.45
N PHE A 608 64.88 31.74 -22.47
CA PHE A 608 64.46 33.00 -21.85
C PHE A 608 64.67 34.21 -22.77
N GLU A 609 63.80 35.23 -22.66
CA GLU A 609 64.28 36.52 -22.11
C GLU A 609 63.15 37.37 -21.50
N ILE A 610 63.54 38.29 -20.62
CA ILE A 610 62.67 39.00 -19.68
C ILE A 610 62.59 40.48 -20.07
N HIS A 611 61.38 41.05 -20.10
CA HIS A 611 61.18 42.47 -19.85
C HIS A 611 59.80 42.76 -19.24
N ASP A 612 59.77 43.76 -18.36
CA ASP A 612 58.67 44.05 -17.45
C ASP A 612 57.36 44.52 -18.11
N THR A 613 56.22 44.12 -17.55
CA THR A 613 55.41 45.01 -16.68
C THR A 613 54.16 44.27 -16.19
N TYR A 614 54.06 44.02 -14.88
CA TYR A 614 52.80 43.63 -14.25
C TYR A 614 52.62 44.35 -12.91
N ASN A 615 51.43 44.91 -12.71
CA ASN A 615 51.09 45.80 -11.62
C ASN A 615 50.41 45.00 -10.49
N PRO A 616 50.90 44.99 -9.23
CA PRO A 616 50.38 44.13 -8.18
C PRO A 616 49.42 44.86 -7.24
N GLU A 617 48.15 45.01 -7.63
CA GLU A 617 47.05 45.35 -6.72
C GLU A 617 45.86 44.40 -6.95
N GLU A 618 45.07 44.19 -5.88
CA GLU A 618 43.85 43.34 -5.82
C GLU A 618 44.00 41.81 -5.86
N LEU A 619 44.47 41.23 -4.75
CA LEU A 619 44.07 39.88 -4.32
C LEU A 619 44.16 39.73 -2.79
N VAL A 620 43.09 40.11 -2.08
CA VAL A 620 42.97 39.97 -0.62
C VAL A 620 41.98 38.85 -0.28
N ASP A 621 42.42 37.86 0.49
CA ASP A 621 41.60 36.74 0.96
C ASP A 621 40.62 37.19 2.06
N LEU A 622 39.33 37.05 1.77
CA LEU A 622 38.22 37.47 2.63
C LEU A 622 38.03 36.61 3.90
N THR A 623 38.85 35.58 4.13
CA THR A 623 38.74 34.71 5.31
C THR A 623 39.53 35.19 6.54
N CYS A 624 40.35 36.25 6.43
CA CYS A 624 41.27 36.69 7.49
C CYS A 624 40.80 37.92 8.32
N LEU A 625 39.52 38.32 8.24
CA LEU A 625 38.99 39.56 8.86
C LEU A 625 37.84 39.34 9.86
N VAL A 626 37.85 38.22 10.60
CA VAL A 626 36.96 37.99 11.76
C VAL A 626 37.79 37.54 12.96
N PRO A 627 37.98 38.37 14.01
CA PRO A 627 38.60 37.92 15.25
C PRO A 627 37.64 36.96 15.99
N PRO A 628 38.16 35.98 16.73
CA PRO A 628 37.32 35.12 17.57
C PRO A 628 36.62 35.95 18.65
N VAL A 629 35.38 35.58 18.98
CA VAL A 629 34.71 36.08 20.18
C VAL A 629 35.44 35.49 21.39
N ILE A 630 36.21 36.30 22.09
CA ILE A 630 36.88 35.93 23.35
C ILE A 630 36.17 36.67 24.49
N ASP A 631 35.66 35.92 25.45
CA ASP A 631 35.18 36.47 26.72
C ASP A 631 36.30 37.23 27.46
N ALA A 632 35.89 38.19 28.29
CA ALA A 632 36.72 39.15 29.01
C ALA A 632 38.15 38.67 29.40
N VAL A 633 39.17 39.28 28.78
CA VAL A 633 40.56 39.25 29.26
C VAL A 633 40.90 40.62 29.88
N SER A 634 41.33 40.59 31.13
CA SER A 634 41.78 41.75 31.88
C SER A 634 43.22 42.14 31.56
N GLY A 635 43.48 43.43 31.36
CA GLY A 635 44.76 44.08 31.67
C GLY A 635 45.95 43.82 30.73
N ASP A 636 46.46 44.90 30.15
CA ASP A 636 47.87 45.11 29.77
C ASP A 636 48.57 44.10 28.85
N VAL A 637 48.25 44.15 27.56
CA VAL A 637 49.28 44.05 26.49
C VAL A 637 49.00 45.10 25.40
N SER A 638 49.75 46.19 25.40
CA SER A 638 49.70 47.23 24.36
C SER A 638 50.75 46.97 23.27
N CYS A 639 50.32 46.44 22.12
CA CYS A 639 51.18 46.34 20.94
C CYS A 639 51.23 47.68 20.19
N HIS A 640 52.18 48.54 20.54
CA HIS A 640 52.43 49.81 19.84
C HIS A 640 53.20 49.61 18.53
N SER A 641 52.52 49.19 17.47
CA SER A 641 52.99 49.32 16.08
C SER A 641 51.84 49.10 15.09
N GLY A 642 51.28 50.17 14.51
CA GLY A 642 50.25 50.03 13.46
C GLY A 642 49.09 51.04 13.46
N GLN A 643 49.30 52.31 13.83
CA GLN A 643 48.26 53.36 13.74
C GLN A 643 47.84 53.75 12.29
N GLY A 644 48.28 53.00 11.27
CA GLY A 644 47.85 53.18 9.86
C GLY A 644 46.78 52.20 9.38
N ASN A 645 46.71 50.97 9.93
CA ASN A 645 45.84 49.91 9.40
C ASN A 645 44.48 49.80 10.10
N GLN A 646 44.23 50.59 11.15
CA GLN A 646 42.99 50.49 11.92
C GLN A 646 41.79 51.06 11.16
N ASP A 647 41.99 52.18 10.44
CA ASP A 647 40.96 52.80 9.61
C ASP A 647 40.69 51.99 8.33
N GLU A 648 41.72 51.46 7.67
CA GLU A 648 41.55 50.53 6.54
C GLU A 648 40.77 49.27 6.94
N TYR A 649 41.07 48.68 8.10
CA TYR A 649 40.33 47.54 8.64
C TYR A 649 38.85 47.89 8.91
N LEU A 650 38.58 49.04 9.50
CA LEU A 650 37.20 49.51 9.76
C LEU A 650 36.45 49.81 8.45
N GLN A 651 37.13 50.39 7.45
CA GLN A 651 36.56 50.70 6.15
C GLN A 651 36.28 49.42 5.34
N ALA A 652 37.20 48.45 5.32
CA ALA A 652 37.00 47.13 4.71
C ALA A 652 35.88 46.34 5.39
N ARG A 653 35.81 46.36 6.73
CA ARG A 653 34.71 45.75 7.50
C ARG A 653 33.37 46.42 7.21
N SER A 654 33.34 47.75 7.08
CA SER A 654 32.12 48.51 6.72
C SER A 654 31.65 48.17 5.31
N ALA A 655 32.57 48.11 4.33
CA ALA A 655 32.27 47.69 2.96
C ALA A 655 31.75 46.24 2.89
N LEU A 656 32.35 45.32 3.64
CA LEU A 656 31.88 43.93 3.75
C LEU A 656 30.49 43.84 4.38
N LEU A 657 30.21 44.59 5.45
CA LEU A 657 28.89 44.64 6.08
C LEU A 657 27.84 45.23 5.14
N ALA A 658 28.17 46.31 4.41
CA ALA A 658 27.28 46.90 3.41
C ALA A 658 26.93 45.93 2.27
N GLU A 659 27.91 45.18 1.77
CA GLU A 659 27.69 44.15 0.75
C GLU A 659 26.88 42.95 1.30
N LEU A 660 27.09 42.54 2.55
CA LEU A 660 26.27 41.50 3.20
C LEU A 660 24.82 41.95 3.42
N VAL A 661 24.60 43.20 3.83
CA VAL A 661 23.27 43.81 3.94
C VAL A 661 22.59 43.85 2.58
N LYS A 662 23.27 44.36 1.55
CA LYS A 662 22.75 44.41 0.18
C LYS A 662 22.37 43.04 -0.37
N ARG A 663 23.16 41.98 -0.09
CA ARG A 663 22.82 40.59 -0.46
C ARG A 663 21.61 40.06 0.29
N TYR A 664 21.51 40.34 1.59
CA TYR A 664 20.36 39.95 2.41
C TYR A 664 19.08 40.65 1.93
N GLU A 665 19.12 41.97 1.74
CA GLU A 665 18.01 42.78 1.25
C GLU A 665 17.55 42.32 -0.14
N GLY A 666 18.49 42.11 -1.08
CA GLY A 666 18.17 41.57 -2.41
C GLY A 666 17.62 40.13 -2.41
N ALA A 667 17.92 39.32 -1.38
CA ALA A 667 17.29 38.02 -1.19
C ALA A 667 15.86 38.13 -0.61
N VAL A 668 15.65 39.05 0.33
CA VAL A 668 14.32 39.37 0.89
C VAL A 668 13.41 40.00 -0.17
N GLU A 669 13.92 40.87 -1.04
CA GLU A 669 13.16 41.47 -2.14
C GLU A 669 12.70 40.41 -3.14
N ARG A 670 13.57 39.47 -3.54
CA ARG A 670 13.20 38.32 -4.39
C ARG A 670 12.14 37.43 -3.74
N LYS A 671 12.28 37.14 -2.44
CA LYS A 671 11.26 36.43 -1.66
C LYS A 671 9.91 37.16 -1.67
N SER A 672 9.90 38.50 -1.49
CA SER A 672 8.67 39.29 -1.54
C SER A 672 8.00 39.23 -2.92
N LYS A 673 8.78 39.41 -3.99
CA LYS A 673 8.28 39.31 -5.38
C LYS A 673 7.62 37.95 -5.66
N LEU A 674 8.20 36.85 -5.18
CA LEU A 674 7.56 35.53 -5.29
C LEU A 674 6.23 35.44 -4.53
N LEU A 675 6.15 35.98 -3.31
CA LEU A 675 4.91 35.99 -2.52
C LEU A 675 3.82 36.83 -3.20
N ASP A 676 4.18 37.96 -3.83
CA ASP A 676 3.24 38.79 -4.58
C ASP A 676 2.75 38.12 -5.87
N VAL A 677 3.62 37.36 -6.56
CA VAL A 677 3.19 36.47 -7.66
C VAL A 677 2.24 35.38 -7.16
N ILE A 678 2.53 34.72 -6.03
CA ILE A 678 1.64 33.68 -5.46
C ILE A 678 0.27 34.27 -5.07
N ARG A 679 0.21 35.52 -4.61
CA ARG A 679 -1.05 36.24 -4.34
C ARG A 679 -1.84 36.54 -5.61
N SER A 680 -1.17 36.82 -6.74
CA SER A 680 -1.83 37.11 -8.02
C SER A 680 -2.23 35.87 -8.85
N LEU A 681 -1.69 34.68 -8.54
CA LEU A 681 -2.10 33.45 -9.22
C LEU A 681 -3.60 33.15 -9.02
N GLU A 682 -4.30 32.81 -10.09
CA GLU A 682 -5.63 32.20 -10.01
C GLU A 682 -5.49 30.72 -9.61
N LEU A 683 -6.03 30.36 -8.44
CA LEU A 683 -5.99 29.01 -7.88
C LEU A 683 -7.37 28.64 -7.32
N PRO A 684 -7.78 27.36 -7.39
CA PRO A 684 -9.10 26.94 -6.97
C PRO A 684 -9.29 26.94 -5.45
N ASP A 685 -10.55 27.01 -5.02
CA ASP A 685 -10.97 26.92 -3.63
C ASP A 685 -10.83 25.48 -3.08
N ASN A 686 -10.95 25.32 -1.76
CA ASN A 686 -11.00 24.02 -1.11
C ASN A 686 -12.19 23.19 -1.65
N PRO A 687 -11.96 22.01 -2.25
CA PRO A 687 -13.03 21.22 -2.88
C PRO A 687 -14.08 20.71 -1.89
N LEU A 688 -13.74 20.52 -0.61
CA LEU A 688 -14.73 20.09 0.39
C LEU A 688 -15.74 21.20 0.69
N ASP A 689 -15.24 22.40 1.02
CA ASP A 689 -16.10 23.55 1.34
C ASP A 689 -16.92 23.99 0.10
N ASP A 690 -16.32 23.98 -1.11
CA ASP A 690 -17.00 24.27 -2.38
C ASP A 690 -18.09 23.23 -2.75
N ILE A 691 -17.83 21.92 -2.57
CA ILE A 691 -18.87 20.89 -2.74
C ILE A 691 -20.02 21.09 -1.77
N ILE A 692 -19.74 21.40 -0.50
CA ILE A 692 -20.78 21.63 0.51
C ILE A 692 -21.65 22.84 0.12
N ASP A 693 -21.04 23.97 -0.24
CA ASP A 693 -21.74 25.18 -0.69
C ASP A 693 -22.63 24.90 -1.90
N GLN A 694 -22.07 24.31 -2.96
CA GLN A 694 -22.79 24.03 -4.21
C GLN A 694 -23.88 22.96 -4.07
N LEU A 695 -23.85 22.10 -3.04
CA LEU A 695 -24.88 21.13 -2.71
C LEU A 695 -25.92 21.63 -1.69
N GLY A 696 -25.92 22.93 -1.37
CA GLY A 696 -26.93 23.58 -0.53
C GLY A 696 -26.52 23.77 0.93
N GLY A 697 -25.22 23.71 1.23
CA GLY A 697 -24.65 24.02 2.53
C GLY A 697 -24.77 22.91 3.59
N PRO A 698 -24.26 23.17 4.80
CA PRO A 698 -24.15 22.19 5.89
C PRO A 698 -25.49 21.63 6.39
N SER A 699 -26.61 22.29 6.11
CA SER A 699 -27.95 21.79 6.44
C SER A 699 -28.39 20.62 5.56
N ASN A 700 -27.91 20.55 4.31
CA ASN A 700 -28.29 19.53 3.34
C ASN A 700 -27.25 18.39 3.20
N VAL A 701 -26.00 18.67 3.55
CA VAL A 701 -24.86 17.73 3.44
C VAL A 701 -24.45 17.21 4.82
N ALA A 702 -24.34 15.88 4.94
CA ALA A 702 -23.85 15.22 6.15
C ALA A 702 -22.33 15.06 6.08
N GLU A 703 -21.59 15.95 6.74
CA GLU A 703 -20.14 15.86 6.79
C GLU A 703 -19.70 14.85 7.86
N ILE A 704 -18.95 13.82 7.46
CA ILE A 704 -18.41 12.76 8.32
C ILE A 704 -16.90 12.69 8.07
N THR A 705 -16.20 13.71 8.53
CA THR A 705 -14.76 13.93 8.33
C THR A 705 -14.04 14.06 9.68
N GLY A 706 -12.70 14.10 9.63
CA GLY A 706 -11.89 14.45 10.81
C GLY A 706 -11.96 15.93 11.23
N ARG A 707 -12.63 16.80 10.46
CA ARG A 707 -12.55 18.25 10.67
C ARG A 707 -13.14 18.71 12.00
N ARG A 708 -12.56 19.73 12.61
CA ARG A 708 -13.10 20.42 13.79
C ARG A 708 -14.00 21.60 13.40
N GLY A 709 -13.75 22.24 12.26
CA GLY A 709 -14.54 23.35 11.74
C GLY A 709 -14.63 23.43 10.22
N MET A 710 -15.62 24.21 9.77
CA MET A 710 -16.02 24.41 8.38
C MET A 710 -16.09 25.90 8.04
N LEU A 711 -15.87 26.25 6.78
CA LEU A 711 -16.21 27.58 6.26
C LEU A 711 -17.62 27.52 5.67
N VAL A 712 -18.47 28.48 6.03
CA VAL A 712 -19.84 28.56 5.53
C VAL A 712 -20.08 29.93 4.94
N ARG A 713 -20.63 29.98 3.71
CA ARG A 713 -20.96 31.25 3.04
C ARG A 713 -22.01 32.01 3.85
N THR A 714 -21.79 33.31 4.03
CA THR A 714 -22.68 34.19 4.79
C THR A 714 -24.02 34.37 4.08
N SER A 715 -25.09 34.63 4.83
CA SER A 715 -26.45 34.78 4.28
C SER A 715 -26.63 36.00 3.37
N ASP A 716 -25.71 36.97 3.42
CA ASP A 716 -25.65 38.13 2.52
C ASP A 716 -24.80 37.87 1.26
N GLY A 717 -24.14 36.71 1.18
CA GLY A 717 -23.31 36.28 0.05
C GLY A 717 -21.97 36.99 -0.09
N LYS A 718 -21.57 37.84 0.87
CA LYS A 718 -20.37 38.70 0.77
C LYS A 718 -19.09 38.13 1.39
N GLY A 719 -19.13 36.92 1.93
CA GLY A 719 -17.94 36.25 2.44
C GLY A 719 -18.25 34.85 2.93
N VAL A 720 -17.35 34.31 3.75
CA VAL A 720 -17.49 33.05 4.48
C VAL A 720 -17.12 33.26 5.94
N THR A 721 -17.77 32.51 6.84
CA THR A 721 -17.50 32.53 8.28
C THR A 721 -17.05 31.14 8.72
N TYR A 722 -16.02 31.09 9.58
CA TYR A 722 -15.59 29.84 10.22
C TYR A 722 -16.54 29.46 11.35
N LEU A 723 -17.09 28.24 11.27
CA LEU A 723 -17.97 27.65 12.27
C LEU A 723 -17.40 26.31 12.75
N ALA A 724 -17.44 26.09 14.06
CA ALA A 724 -17.13 24.76 14.62
C ALA A 724 -18.20 23.74 14.21
N ARG A 725 -17.81 22.47 14.02
CA ARG A 725 -18.73 21.40 13.58
C ARG A 725 -19.67 20.92 14.68
N ASN A 726 -19.39 21.17 15.95
CA ASN A 726 -20.33 20.88 17.03
C ASN A 726 -21.50 21.87 17.05
N THR A 727 -22.71 21.34 17.16
CA THR A 727 -23.85 22.10 17.66
C THR A 727 -23.73 22.22 19.19
N LYS A 728 -24.41 23.21 19.79
CA LYS A 728 -24.42 23.39 21.27
C LYS A 728 -24.98 22.19 22.05
N GLU A 729 -25.60 21.24 21.36
CA GLU A 729 -26.29 20.07 21.91
C GLU A 729 -25.49 18.76 21.74
N VAL A 730 -24.45 18.74 20.90
CA VAL A 730 -23.69 17.53 20.55
C VAL A 730 -22.19 17.71 20.84
N PRO A 731 -21.62 16.96 21.80
CA PRO A 731 -20.17 16.89 22.02
C PRO A 731 -19.37 16.56 20.76
N MET A 732 -18.16 17.10 20.64
CA MET A 732 -17.29 16.97 19.46
C MET A 732 -17.03 15.50 19.06
N ASP A 733 -16.84 14.62 20.04
CA ASP A 733 -16.64 13.17 19.83
C ASP A 733 -17.88 12.45 19.25
N MET A 734 -19.07 13.06 19.32
CA MET A 734 -20.31 12.48 18.79
C MET A 734 -20.83 13.15 17.50
N VAL A 735 -20.16 14.18 16.98
CA VAL A 735 -20.60 14.91 15.76
C VAL A 735 -20.70 13.99 14.54
N ASN A 736 -19.67 13.18 14.27
CA ASN A 736 -19.68 12.24 13.13
C ASN A 736 -20.80 11.19 13.23
N MET A 737 -21.14 10.75 14.44
CA MET A 737 -22.23 9.80 14.69
C MET A 737 -23.61 10.45 14.55
N ASN A 738 -23.76 11.71 14.97
CA ASN A 738 -24.98 12.50 14.73
C ASN A 738 -25.19 12.76 13.23
N GLU A 739 -24.17 13.18 12.49
CA GLU A 739 -24.25 13.41 11.04
C GLU A 739 -24.58 12.14 10.25
N LYS A 740 -23.97 11.00 10.62
CA LYS A 740 -24.37 9.68 10.14
C LYS A 740 -25.86 9.43 10.40
N GLN A 741 -26.36 9.70 11.60
CA GLN A 741 -27.77 9.46 11.92
C GLN A 741 -28.71 10.36 11.10
N LEU A 742 -28.39 11.64 10.89
CA LEU A 742 -29.16 12.54 10.03
C LEU A 742 -29.26 12.02 8.58
N PHE A 743 -28.19 11.42 8.05
CA PHE A 743 -28.21 10.77 6.74
C PHE A 743 -29.06 9.49 6.72
N MET A 744 -28.93 8.63 7.74
CA MET A 744 -29.66 7.35 7.84
C MET A 744 -31.16 7.52 8.17
N ASP A 745 -31.53 8.63 8.81
CA ASP A 745 -32.92 9.08 8.99
C ASP A 745 -33.51 9.66 7.69
N GLY A 746 -32.67 10.03 6.72
CA GLY A 746 -33.09 10.68 5.47
C GLY A 746 -33.33 12.19 5.60
N LYS A 747 -32.94 12.81 6.73
CA LYS A 747 -32.97 14.27 6.94
C LYS A 747 -31.95 14.98 6.04
N LYS A 748 -30.81 14.34 5.79
CA LYS A 748 -29.80 14.73 4.80
C LYS A 748 -29.67 13.63 3.74
N LEU A 749 -29.59 13.98 2.46
CA LEU A 749 -29.57 13.01 1.35
C LEU A 749 -28.19 12.87 0.67
N VAL A 750 -27.25 13.73 1.04
CA VAL A 750 -25.83 13.67 0.65
C VAL A 750 -25.01 13.46 1.92
N ALA A 751 -24.04 12.54 1.88
CA ALA A 751 -22.98 12.45 2.89
C ALA A 751 -21.61 12.65 2.23
N ILE A 752 -20.68 13.28 2.93
CA ILE A 752 -19.26 13.35 2.55
C ILE A 752 -18.45 12.63 3.63
N ILE A 753 -17.62 11.66 3.22
CA ILE A 753 -16.79 10.84 4.10
C ILE A 753 -15.31 11.10 3.83
N SER A 754 -14.49 11.18 4.89
CA SER A 754 -13.03 11.06 4.78
C SER A 754 -12.49 9.79 5.42
N GLU A 755 -11.28 9.36 5.03
CA GLU A 755 -10.63 8.17 5.60
C GLU A 755 -10.53 8.25 7.14
N ALA A 756 -10.13 9.41 7.67
CA ALA A 756 -10.06 9.66 9.11
C ALA A 756 -11.43 9.70 9.81
N GLY A 757 -12.44 10.36 9.21
CA GLY A 757 -13.75 10.54 9.85
C GLY A 757 -14.72 9.35 9.73
N SER A 758 -14.47 8.43 8.79
CA SER A 758 -15.41 7.34 8.46
C SER A 758 -15.00 5.95 8.93
N ALA A 759 -13.96 5.84 9.78
CA ALA A 759 -13.64 4.62 10.52
C ALA A 759 -14.90 4.12 11.27
N GLY A 760 -15.16 2.81 11.26
CA GLY A 760 -16.44 2.21 11.71
C GLY A 760 -17.69 2.52 10.87
N VAL A 761 -17.86 3.76 10.42
CA VAL A 761 -19.09 4.30 9.82
C VAL A 761 -19.69 3.42 8.70
N SER A 762 -21.02 3.35 8.71
CA SER A 762 -21.85 2.45 7.92
C SER A 762 -23.01 3.28 7.34
N LEU A 763 -23.06 3.38 6.00
CA LEU A 763 -23.97 4.23 5.22
C LEU A 763 -24.74 3.46 4.13
N GLN A 764 -24.70 2.12 4.11
CA GLN A 764 -25.49 1.32 3.18
C GLN A 764 -27.00 1.59 3.32
N ALA A 765 -27.80 1.17 2.35
CA ALA A 765 -29.25 1.20 2.43
C ALA A 765 -29.77 0.08 3.35
N ASP A 766 -29.43 0.11 4.65
CA ASP A 766 -29.80 -0.93 5.63
C ASP A 766 -31.33 -1.04 5.76
N ARG A 767 -31.88 -2.25 5.67
CA ARG A 767 -33.32 -2.52 5.79
C ARG A 767 -33.92 -2.13 7.14
N ARG A 768 -33.08 -1.92 8.16
CA ARG A 768 -33.47 -1.41 9.50
C ARG A 768 -33.56 0.12 9.56
N ALA A 769 -33.00 0.84 8.59
CA ALA A 769 -33.00 2.29 8.56
C ALA A 769 -34.22 2.87 7.84
N ILE A 770 -34.53 4.15 8.11
CA ILE A 770 -35.59 4.89 7.42
C ILE A 770 -35.16 5.20 5.99
N ASN A 771 -33.92 5.67 5.79
CA ASN A 771 -33.40 5.99 4.47
C ASN A 771 -32.87 4.75 3.73
N GLN A 772 -33.74 4.09 2.97
CA GLN A 772 -33.43 2.91 2.16
C GLN A 772 -33.15 3.21 0.67
N LYS A 773 -33.00 4.48 0.28
CA LYS A 773 -32.75 4.89 -1.12
C LYS A 773 -31.44 4.30 -1.65
N ARG A 774 -31.38 3.91 -2.93
CA ARG A 774 -30.14 3.40 -3.56
C ARG A 774 -29.01 4.41 -3.38
N ARG A 775 -27.82 3.92 -3.02
CA ARG A 775 -26.64 4.76 -2.79
C ARG A 775 -25.85 4.93 -4.09
N VAL A 776 -25.52 6.17 -4.42
CA VAL A 776 -24.54 6.53 -5.46
C VAL A 776 -23.27 6.98 -4.73
N HIS A 777 -22.23 6.15 -4.78
CA HIS A 777 -20.94 6.42 -4.16
C HIS A 777 -20.00 7.06 -5.19
N LEU A 778 -19.68 8.34 -5.01
CA LEU A 778 -18.75 9.10 -5.84
C LEU A 778 -17.38 9.11 -5.15
N THR A 779 -16.38 8.50 -5.78
CA THR A 779 -15.00 8.58 -5.28
C THR A 779 -14.31 9.74 -5.96
N LEU A 780 -14.22 10.87 -5.25
CA LEU A 780 -13.57 12.10 -5.73
C LEU A 780 -12.05 11.97 -5.69
N GLU A 781 -11.50 11.38 -4.63
CA GLU A 781 -10.06 11.12 -4.51
C GLU A 781 -9.83 9.62 -4.45
N LEU A 782 -9.15 9.05 -5.45
CA LEU A 782 -8.87 7.61 -5.52
C LEU A 782 -7.67 7.27 -4.62
N PRO A 783 -7.82 6.39 -3.62
CA PRO A 783 -6.72 5.97 -2.79
C PRO A 783 -5.60 5.28 -3.59
N TRP A 784 -4.35 5.61 -3.25
CA TRP A 784 -3.13 5.02 -3.83
C TRP A 784 -3.10 3.48 -3.70
N SER A 785 -3.69 2.95 -2.64
CA SER A 785 -3.90 1.52 -2.43
C SER A 785 -5.35 1.14 -2.75
N ALA A 786 -5.52 0.18 -3.65
CA ALA A 786 -6.84 -0.35 -3.98
C ALA A 786 -7.55 -1.00 -2.77
N ASP A 787 -6.80 -1.51 -1.79
CA ASP A 787 -7.39 -2.06 -0.57
C ASP A 787 -8.03 -0.97 0.31
N ARG A 788 -7.46 0.25 0.34
CA ARG A 788 -8.12 1.41 0.96
C ARG A 788 -9.38 1.82 0.21
N ALA A 789 -9.37 1.78 -1.13
CA ALA A 789 -10.57 2.03 -1.94
C ALA A 789 -11.69 1.02 -1.62
N ILE A 790 -11.36 -0.27 -1.46
CA ILE A 790 -12.32 -1.30 -1.05
C ILE A 790 -12.88 -1.06 0.36
N GLN A 791 -12.03 -0.63 1.31
CA GLN A 791 -12.48 -0.25 2.66
C GLN A 791 -13.44 0.95 2.64
N GLN A 792 -13.27 1.87 1.69
CA GLN A 792 -14.20 2.99 1.44
C GLN A 792 -15.50 2.50 0.78
N PHE A 793 -15.44 1.58 -0.19
CA PHE A 793 -16.64 0.99 -0.79
C PHE A 793 -17.48 0.21 0.24
N GLY A 794 -16.82 -0.47 1.18
CA GLY A 794 -17.45 -1.13 2.33
C GLY A 794 -18.16 -0.19 3.33
N ARG A 795 -18.12 1.14 3.13
CA ARG A 795 -18.98 2.08 3.85
C ARG A 795 -20.41 2.08 3.31
N THR A 796 -20.61 1.76 2.02
CA THR A 796 -21.92 1.77 1.35
C THR A 796 -22.42 0.40 0.88
N HIS A 797 -21.58 -0.63 0.88
CA HIS A 797 -21.94 -2.02 0.56
C HIS A 797 -21.69 -2.93 1.78
N ARG A 798 -22.76 -3.40 2.41
CA ARG A 798 -22.72 -4.30 3.59
C ARG A 798 -23.95 -5.21 3.62
N SER A 799 -23.93 -6.26 4.44
CA SER A 799 -25.09 -7.12 4.68
C SER A 799 -26.33 -6.34 5.15
N ASN A 800 -27.51 -6.93 4.92
CA ASN A 800 -28.83 -6.42 5.22
C ASN A 800 -29.20 -5.15 4.44
N GLN A 801 -28.73 -5.01 3.20
CA GLN A 801 -29.07 -3.88 2.34
C GLN A 801 -30.38 -4.11 1.55
N ALA A 802 -31.13 -3.04 1.34
CA ALA A 802 -32.34 -3.00 0.52
C ALA A 802 -32.02 -2.92 -0.98
N SER A 803 -30.90 -2.28 -1.32
CA SER A 803 -30.38 -2.15 -2.68
C SER A 803 -28.85 -2.07 -2.68
N ALA A 804 -28.22 -2.66 -3.69
CA ALA A 804 -26.78 -2.55 -3.90
C ALA A 804 -26.41 -1.17 -4.53
N PRO A 805 -25.25 -0.60 -4.21
CA PRO A 805 -24.85 0.74 -4.63
C PRO A 805 -24.41 0.86 -6.10
N GLU A 806 -24.47 2.09 -6.61
CA GLU A 806 -23.78 2.53 -7.84
C GLU A 806 -22.45 3.20 -7.44
N TYR A 807 -21.32 2.70 -7.90
CA TYR A 807 -20.00 3.31 -7.70
C TYR A 807 -19.58 4.08 -8.95
N ARG A 808 -19.15 5.34 -8.78
CA ARG A 808 -18.55 6.14 -9.85
C ARG A 808 -17.17 6.62 -9.44
N LEU A 809 -16.16 6.15 -10.15
CA LEU A 809 -14.75 6.45 -9.91
C LEU A 809 -14.33 7.62 -10.80
N LEU A 810 -14.02 8.77 -10.20
CA LEU A 810 -13.79 10.02 -10.89
C LEU A 810 -12.29 10.35 -10.97
N PHE A 811 -11.80 10.50 -12.19
CA PHE A 811 -10.39 10.82 -12.48
C PHE A 811 -10.31 11.83 -13.63
N THR A 812 -9.28 12.67 -13.64
CA THR A 812 -9.04 13.61 -14.74
C THR A 812 -8.39 12.93 -15.95
N ASN A 813 -8.43 13.59 -17.11
CA ASN A 813 -7.72 13.16 -18.32
C ASN A 813 -6.18 13.36 -18.26
N LEU A 814 -5.60 13.49 -17.06
CA LEU A 814 -4.17 13.66 -16.84
C LEU A 814 -3.50 12.30 -16.63
N GLY A 815 -2.42 12.03 -17.38
CA GLY A 815 -1.69 10.76 -17.35
C GLY A 815 -1.17 10.38 -15.97
N GLY A 816 -0.80 11.36 -15.15
CA GLY A 816 -0.40 11.14 -13.76
C GLY A 816 -1.52 10.57 -12.87
N GLU A 817 -2.79 10.86 -13.17
CA GLU A 817 -3.94 10.35 -12.41
C GLU A 817 -4.51 9.04 -12.99
N ARG A 818 -4.44 8.85 -14.32
CA ARG A 818 -4.93 7.63 -15.02
C ARG A 818 -4.40 6.31 -14.42
N ARG A 819 -3.21 6.30 -13.81
CA ARG A 819 -2.67 5.13 -13.05
C ARG A 819 -3.58 4.68 -11.91
N PHE A 820 -4.12 5.60 -11.11
CA PHE A 820 -4.87 5.24 -9.91
C PHE A 820 -6.19 4.58 -10.28
N ALA A 821 -6.85 5.12 -11.31
CA ALA A 821 -8.03 4.51 -11.92
C ALA A 821 -7.74 3.07 -12.40
N SER A 822 -6.63 2.83 -13.12
CA SER A 822 -6.32 1.47 -13.61
C SER A 822 -5.98 0.48 -12.48
N ILE A 823 -5.35 0.93 -11.38
CA ILE A 823 -5.05 0.09 -10.21
C ILE A 823 -6.33 -0.31 -9.48
N VAL A 824 -7.23 0.64 -9.20
CA VAL A 824 -8.50 0.38 -8.51
C VAL A 824 -9.43 -0.48 -9.38
N ALA A 825 -9.55 -0.17 -10.68
CA ALA A 825 -10.35 -0.98 -11.62
C ALA A 825 -9.86 -2.43 -11.71
N LYS A 826 -8.53 -2.66 -11.80
CA LYS A 826 -7.94 -4.02 -11.76
C LYS A 826 -8.29 -4.77 -10.47
N ARG A 827 -8.28 -4.10 -9.32
CA ARG A 827 -8.62 -4.75 -8.04
C ARG A 827 -10.11 -5.07 -7.95
N LEU A 828 -10.98 -4.22 -8.49
CA LEU A 828 -12.42 -4.49 -8.60
C LEU A 828 -12.74 -5.65 -9.55
N GLU A 829 -12.04 -5.77 -10.67
CA GLU A 829 -12.09 -6.96 -11.54
C GLU A 829 -11.64 -8.22 -10.77
N SER A 830 -10.53 -8.11 -10.03
CA SER A 830 -10.01 -9.16 -9.13
C SER A 830 -10.91 -9.44 -7.91
N LEU A 831 -11.96 -8.66 -7.67
CA LEU A 831 -13.00 -8.89 -6.66
C LEU A 831 -14.32 -9.42 -7.25
N GLY A 832 -14.34 -9.74 -8.55
CA GLY A 832 -15.53 -10.22 -9.25
C GLY A 832 -16.59 -9.14 -9.51
N ALA A 833 -16.32 -7.91 -9.09
CA ALA A 833 -17.28 -6.81 -9.09
C ALA A 833 -17.55 -6.25 -10.49
N LEU A 834 -16.58 -6.35 -11.40
CA LEU A 834 -16.72 -5.99 -12.81
C LEU A 834 -17.09 -7.19 -13.71
N THR A 835 -16.99 -8.44 -13.24
CA THR A 835 -17.10 -9.64 -14.10
C THR A 835 -18.52 -10.18 -14.25
N GLN A 836 -19.45 -9.85 -13.34
CA GLN A 836 -20.81 -10.40 -13.33
C GLN A 836 -21.88 -9.54 -14.05
N GLY A 837 -21.50 -8.46 -14.74
CA GLY A 837 -22.47 -7.50 -15.29
C GLY A 837 -22.18 -6.91 -16.68
N ASP A 838 -20.94 -6.46 -16.97
CA ASP A 838 -20.66 -5.75 -18.23
C ASP A 838 -19.33 -6.17 -18.88
N ARG A 839 -19.42 -6.82 -20.05
CA ARG A 839 -18.29 -7.30 -20.85
C ARG A 839 -17.68 -6.22 -21.77
N ARG A 840 -17.97 -4.94 -21.54
CA ARG A 840 -17.42 -3.81 -22.34
C ARG A 840 -16.03 -3.33 -21.88
N ALA A 841 -15.56 -3.74 -20.70
CA ALA A 841 -14.17 -3.52 -20.32
C ALA A 841 -13.24 -4.32 -21.24
N GLY A 842 -12.18 -3.67 -21.73
CA GLY A 842 -11.26 -4.21 -22.75
C GLY A 842 -10.30 -5.30 -22.26
N PRO A 843 -9.09 -5.42 -22.84
CA PRO A 843 -8.18 -6.52 -22.55
C PRO A 843 -7.77 -6.59 -21.06
N SER A 844 -7.73 -7.82 -20.53
CA SER A 844 -7.45 -8.19 -19.13
C SER A 844 -6.55 -7.18 -18.37
N LEU A 845 -7.12 -6.53 -17.35
CA LEU A 845 -6.48 -5.43 -16.62
C LEU A 845 -5.27 -5.88 -15.79
N SER A 846 -4.99 -7.19 -15.75
CA SER A 846 -3.72 -7.76 -15.28
C SER A 846 -2.49 -7.02 -15.84
N ALA A 847 -2.58 -6.51 -17.08
CA ALA A 847 -1.54 -5.73 -17.75
C ALA A 847 -1.08 -4.49 -16.97
N TYR A 848 -1.96 -3.71 -16.33
CA TYR A 848 -1.68 -2.33 -15.90
C TYR A 848 -0.98 -2.16 -14.53
N ASN A 849 -0.18 -3.13 -14.08
CA ASN A 849 0.68 -2.95 -12.90
C ASN A 849 2.00 -2.27 -13.28
N TYR A 850 2.00 -0.94 -13.34
CA TYR A 850 3.18 -0.14 -13.72
C TYR A 850 4.36 -0.26 -12.75
N ASP A 851 4.18 -0.64 -11.49
CA ASP A 851 5.30 -0.84 -10.55
C ASP A 851 5.86 -2.28 -10.57
N SER A 852 5.39 -3.11 -11.51
CA SER A 852 5.98 -4.42 -11.78
C SER A 852 7.40 -4.31 -12.34
N ALA A 853 8.16 -5.40 -12.29
CA ALA A 853 9.48 -5.49 -12.93
C ALA A 853 9.44 -5.18 -14.45
N TYR A 854 8.29 -5.35 -15.11
CA TYR A 854 8.09 -4.96 -16.50
C TYR A 854 7.98 -3.44 -16.67
N GLY A 855 7.33 -2.74 -15.73
CA GLY A 855 7.20 -1.28 -15.74
C GLY A 855 8.50 -0.58 -15.37
N LYS A 856 9.26 -1.10 -14.40
CA LYS A 856 10.62 -0.61 -14.09
C LYS A 856 11.58 -0.75 -15.29
N ARG A 857 11.40 -1.81 -16.11
CA ARG A 857 12.12 -1.99 -17.38
C ARG A 857 11.61 -1.04 -18.47
N ALA A 858 10.31 -0.84 -18.59
CA ALA A 858 9.72 0.07 -19.57
C ALA A 858 10.12 1.53 -19.31
N LEU A 859 10.17 1.94 -18.04
CA LEU A 859 10.64 3.26 -17.62
C LEU A 859 12.11 3.47 -18.02
N MET A 860 12.98 2.51 -17.72
CA MET A 860 14.39 2.54 -18.13
C MET A 860 14.53 2.65 -19.66
N MET A 861 13.79 1.84 -20.43
CA MET A 861 13.81 1.92 -21.90
C MET A 861 13.31 3.27 -22.44
N MET A 862 12.30 3.86 -21.80
CA MET A 862 11.82 5.20 -22.14
C MET A 862 12.89 6.26 -21.84
N TYR A 863 13.52 6.20 -20.68
CA TYR A 863 14.57 7.13 -20.27
C TYR A 863 15.82 7.03 -21.16
N SER A 864 16.33 5.83 -21.45
CA SER A 864 17.44 5.67 -22.41
C SER A 864 17.10 6.23 -23.78
N GLY A 865 15.86 6.04 -24.24
CA GLY A 865 15.36 6.58 -25.51
C GLY A 865 15.26 8.10 -25.54
N ILE A 866 14.66 8.71 -24.51
CA ILE A 866 14.57 10.18 -24.39
C ILE A 866 15.95 10.80 -24.22
N MET A 867 16.88 10.12 -23.52
CA MET A 867 18.26 10.58 -23.35
C MET A 867 19.15 10.33 -24.57
N GLU A 868 18.61 9.79 -25.67
CA GLU A 868 19.32 9.45 -26.93
C GLU A 868 20.51 8.49 -26.73
N GLN A 869 20.44 7.65 -25.69
CA GLN A 869 21.42 6.60 -25.41
C GLN A 869 21.11 5.32 -26.18
N ASP A 870 19.82 5.02 -26.34
CA ASP A 870 19.28 3.90 -27.10
C ASP A 870 18.21 4.42 -28.09
N PRO A 871 17.89 3.72 -29.19
CA PRO A 871 16.73 4.06 -30.00
C PRO A 871 15.42 3.80 -29.24
N LEU A 872 14.45 4.73 -29.34
CA LEU A 872 13.12 4.52 -28.78
C LEU A 872 12.46 3.26 -29.37
N PRO A 873 11.93 2.35 -28.54
CA PRO A 873 11.44 1.05 -28.99
C PRO A 873 10.02 1.11 -29.59
N VAL A 874 9.35 2.27 -29.46
CA VAL A 874 8.04 2.61 -30.05
C VAL A 874 8.08 4.07 -30.51
N LEU A 875 7.22 4.45 -31.46
CA LEU A 875 7.08 5.86 -31.87
C LEU A 875 6.42 6.69 -30.76
N PRO A 876 6.86 7.94 -30.50
CA PRO A 876 6.16 8.84 -29.60
C PRO A 876 4.73 9.17 -30.05
N PRO A 877 3.81 9.47 -29.12
CA PRO A 877 2.44 9.90 -29.45
C PRO A 877 2.42 11.10 -30.39
N GLY A 878 1.54 11.07 -31.39
CA GLY A 878 1.41 12.13 -32.39
C GLY A 878 2.55 12.23 -33.43
N CYS A 879 3.60 11.41 -33.33
CA CYS A 879 4.69 11.38 -34.31
C CYS A 879 4.48 10.30 -35.39
N SER A 880 4.96 10.55 -36.61
CA SER A 880 5.03 9.55 -37.67
C SER A 880 6.49 9.22 -38.01
N ALA A 881 6.75 7.98 -38.44
CA ALA A 881 8.07 7.56 -38.93
C ALA A 881 8.52 8.34 -40.19
N GLU A 882 7.57 8.96 -40.89
CA GLU A 882 7.78 9.77 -42.09
C GLU A 882 8.22 11.21 -41.77
N ASN A 883 8.08 11.66 -40.52
CA ASN A 883 8.51 12.99 -40.06
C ASN A 883 9.48 12.90 -38.86
N PRO A 884 10.79 12.69 -39.11
CA PRO A 884 11.82 12.67 -38.07
C PRO A 884 11.90 13.96 -37.23
N GLY A 885 11.52 15.11 -37.81
CA GLY A 885 11.52 16.39 -37.10
C GLY A 885 10.52 16.44 -35.94
N ALA A 886 9.35 15.82 -36.09
CA ALA A 886 8.36 15.73 -35.02
C ALA A 886 8.84 14.84 -33.86
N ILE A 887 9.57 13.75 -34.16
CA ILE A 887 10.17 12.88 -33.14
C ILE A 887 11.24 13.65 -32.36
N GLN A 888 12.08 14.43 -33.04
CA GLN A 888 13.11 15.24 -32.39
C GLN A 888 12.51 16.35 -31.50
N ASP A 889 11.48 17.05 -31.98
CA ASP A 889 10.75 18.06 -31.21
C ASP A 889 10.11 17.46 -29.94
N PHE A 890 9.50 16.26 -30.04
CA PHE A 890 9.02 15.54 -28.87
C PHE A 890 10.15 15.22 -27.89
N ILE A 891 11.30 14.70 -28.36
CA ILE A 891 12.46 14.37 -27.50
C ILE A 891 12.98 15.62 -26.78
N VAL A 892 13.10 16.76 -27.49
CA VAL A 892 13.55 18.03 -26.89
C VAL A 892 12.57 18.50 -25.80
N LYS A 893 11.26 18.47 -26.08
CA LYS A 893 10.22 18.82 -25.09
C LYS A 893 10.21 17.86 -23.90
N ALA A 894 10.37 16.56 -24.14
CA ALA A 894 10.45 15.54 -23.10
C ALA A 894 11.68 15.73 -22.20
N LYS A 895 12.87 15.99 -22.77
CA LYS A 895 14.08 16.31 -21.99
C LYS A 895 13.88 17.55 -21.12
N ALA A 896 13.34 18.63 -21.70
CA ALA A 896 13.08 19.87 -20.96
C ALA A 896 12.08 19.67 -19.81
N ALA A 897 11.01 18.90 -20.04
CA ALA A 897 10.04 18.54 -19.02
C ALA A 897 10.66 17.67 -17.90
N LEU A 898 11.39 16.61 -18.23
CA LEU A 898 12.05 15.76 -17.21
C LEU A 898 13.14 16.53 -16.43
N PHE A 899 13.74 17.56 -17.03
CA PHE A 899 14.66 18.47 -16.35
C PHE A 899 13.96 19.45 -15.41
N SER A 900 12.80 20.02 -15.79
CA SER A 900 12.04 20.93 -14.91
C SER A 900 11.61 20.23 -13.62
N VAL A 901 11.20 18.95 -13.71
CA VAL A 901 10.86 18.10 -12.55
C VAL A 901 12.06 17.36 -11.90
N ALA A 902 13.30 17.72 -12.25
CA ALA A 902 14.54 17.18 -11.67
C ALA A 902 14.72 15.65 -11.73
N ILE A 903 14.08 14.98 -12.69
CA ILE A 903 14.39 13.58 -13.04
C ILE A 903 15.75 13.56 -13.76
N VAL A 904 15.94 14.47 -14.72
CA VAL A 904 17.22 14.71 -15.40
C VAL A 904 18.03 15.76 -14.62
N ARG A 905 19.33 15.53 -14.46
CA ARG A 905 20.28 16.37 -13.73
C ARG A 905 21.52 16.66 -14.57
N GLU A 906 22.08 17.86 -14.43
CA GLU A 906 23.34 18.25 -15.08
C GLU A 906 24.57 17.79 -14.29
N ASN A 907 25.61 17.35 -15.00
CA ASN A 907 26.95 17.15 -14.44
C ASN A 907 27.90 18.25 -14.91
N ILE A 908 28.37 19.08 -13.96
CA ILE A 908 29.50 19.99 -14.20
C ILE A 908 30.80 19.19 -14.03
N ARG A 909 31.40 18.74 -15.13
CA ARG A 909 32.80 18.28 -15.12
C ARG A 909 33.72 19.49 -15.11
N GLY A 910 34.26 19.82 -13.94
CA GLY A 910 35.33 20.80 -13.82
C GLY A 910 36.65 20.25 -14.38
N ASN A 911 37.06 20.74 -15.54
CA ASN A 911 38.46 20.98 -15.88
C ASN A 911 38.51 22.17 -16.83
N GLY A 912 39.55 23.00 -16.69
CA GLY A 912 39.64 24.28 -17.39
C GLY A 912 39.81 24.15 -18.90
N THR A 913 39.53 25.28 -19.57
CA THR A 913 39.61 25.58 -21.02
C THR A 913 38.52 25.00 -21.94
N GLY A 914 37.74 25.92 -22.52
CA GLY A 914 37.14 25.81 -23.86
C GLY A 914 36.09 24.72 -24.14
N SER A 915 34.82 25.10 -24.11
CA SER A 915 33.67 24.28 -24.57
C SER A 915 33.37 23.05 -23.70
N GLY A 916 32.78 23.28 -22.53
CA GLY A 916 32.25 22.21 -21.69
C GLY A 916 31.07 21.49 -22.36
N ILE A 917 31.25 20.21 -22.69
CA ILE A 917 30.14 19.35 -23.12
C ILE A 917 29.25 19.06 -21.91
N PHE A 918 28.12 19.77 -21.81
CA PHE A 918 27.11 19.54 -20.79
C PHE A 918 26.50 18.14 -20.96
N SER A 919 26.83 17.22 -20.05
CA SER A 919 26.25 15.89 -20.01
C SER A 919 25.12 15.86 -18.97
N SER A 920 23.89 15.72 -19.47
CA SER A 920 22.70 15.45 -18.66
C SER A 920 22.58 13.95 -18.38
N HIS A 921 22.13 13.60 -17.17
CA HIS A 921 21.98 12.21 -16.74
C HIS A 921 20.78 12.03 -15.80
N ILE A 922 20.33 10.79 -15.68
CA ILE A 922 19.33 10.35 -14.70
C ILE A 922 20.08 9.47 -13.70
N ALA A 923 19.78 9.59 -12.41
CA ALA A 923 20.44 8.78 -11.38
C ALA A 923 19.94 7.33 -11.40
N ASP A 924 20.80 6.36 -11.09
CA ASP A 924 20.44 4.92 -11.07
C ASP A 924 19.26 4.61 -10.12
N SER A 925 19.15 5.37 -9.02
CA SER A 925 17.99 5.31 -8.11
C SER A 925 16.67 5.65 -8.79
N ASP A 926 16.70 6.64 -9.68
CA ASP A 926 15.52 7.22 -10.33
C ASP A 926 15.16 6.43 -11.61
N MET A 927 16.11 5.67 -12.18
CA MET A 927 15.98 4.87 -13.42
C MET A 927 14.93 3.75 -13.34
N HIS A 928 14.63 3.27 -12.13
CA HIS A 928 13.69 2.17 -11.86
C HIS A 928 12.52 2.59 -10.95
N ASP A 929 12.42 3.87 -10.61
CA ASP A 929 11.42 4.40 -9.70
C ASP A 929 10.20 4.96 -10.46
N VAL A 930 9.26 4.04 -10.74
CA VAL A 930 7.98 4.36 -11.39
C VAL A 930 7.08 5.21 -10.49
N GLY A 931 7.20 5.09 -9.16
CA GLY A 931 6.47 5.93 -8.21
C GLY A 931 6.88 7.40 -8.36
N ARG A 932 8.19 7.66 -8.26
CA ARG A 932 8.77 9.00 -8.44
C ARG A 932 8.51 9.58 -9.83
N PHE A 933 8.64 8.80 -10.90
CA PHE A 933 8.29 9.26 -12.25
C PHE A 933 6.85 9.82 -12.29
N LEU A 934 5.88 9.03 -11.84
CA LEU A 934 4.47 9.40 -11.94
C LEU A 934 4.08 10.54 -10.98
N ASN A 935 4.67 10.58 -9.79
CA ASN A 935 4.48 11.68 -8.84
C ASN A 935 5.11 13.00 -9.34
N ARG A 936 6.14 12.92 -10.19
CA ARG A 936 6.81 14.10 -10.77
C ARG A 936 6.07 14.66 -11.98
N ILE A 937 5.61 13.80 -12.91
CA ILE A 937 4.91 14.29 -14.12
C ILE A 937 3.57 14.97 -13.80
N LEU A 938 3.00 14.79 -12.61
CA LEU A 938 1.83 15.56 -12.16
C LEU A 938 2.06 17.08 -12.17
N GLY A 939 3.30 17.57 -12.00
CA GLY A 939 3.59 19.01 -12.08
C GLY A 939 3.97 19.54 -13.46
N LEU A 940 3.77 18.75 -14.51
CA LEU A 940 4.02 19.17 -15.89
C LEU A 940 2.75 19.75 -16.52
N PRO A 941 2.88 20.61 -17.55
CA PRO A 941 1.76 20.99 -18.41
C PRO A 941 1.05 19.74 -18.98
N PRO A 942 -0.29 19.66 -18.99
CA PRO A 942 -1.04 18.45 -19.35
C PRO A 942 -0.67 17.84 -20.71
N ASP A 943 -0.35 18.64 -21.72
CA ASP A 943 -0.01 18.15 -23.06
C ASP A 943 1.26 17.28 -23.05
N ILE A 944 2.35 17.76 -22.44
CA ILE A 944 3.61 17.01 -22.36
C ILE A 944 3.55 15.91 -21.28
N GLN A 945 2.77 16.11 -20.22
CA GLN A 945 2.47 15.07 -19.23
C GLN A 945 1.82 13.85 -19.89
N ASN A 946 0.78 14.07 -20.70
CA ASN A 946 0.05 13.01 -21.38
C ASN A 946 0.93 12.32 -22.43
N GLY A 947 1.69 13.09 -23.23
CA GLY A 947 2.63 12.53 -24.21
C GLY A 947 3.71 11.64 -23.58
N LEU A 948 4.27 12.04 -22.43
CA LEU A 948 5.23 11.21 -21.67
C LEU A 948 4.59 9.94 -21.10
N PHE A 949 3.37 10.04 -20.56
CA PHE A 949 2.68 8.89 -19.98
C PHE A 949 2.24 7.88 -21.06
N GLU A 950 1.72 8.34 -22.19
CA GLU A 950 1.31 7.49 -23.31
C GLU A 950 2.51 6.78 -23.97
N LEU A 951 3.66 7.44 -24.06
CA LEU A 951 4.92 6.80 -24.45
C LEU A 951 5.31 5.68 -23.46
N PHE A 952 5.29 5.96 -22.15
CA PHE A 952 5.60 4.96 -21.12
C PHE A 952 4.67 3.73 -21.21
N VAL A 953 3.35 3.94 -21.32
CA VAL A 953 2.36 2.86 -21.46
C VAL A 953 2.62 2.02 -22.72
N SER A 954 2.89 2.68 -23.86
CA SER A 954 3.18 1.99 -25.13
C SER A 954 4.43 1.09 -25.06
N ILE A 955 5.48 1.55 -24.37
CA ILE A 955 6.70 0.76 -24.13
C ILE A 955 6.41 -0.40 -23.16
N PHE A 956 5.62 -0.15 -22.13
CA PHE A 956 5.24 -1.14 -21.13
C PHE A 956 4.41 -2.28 -21.71
N ASP A 957 3.44 -1.98 -22.58
CA ASP A 957 2.69 -2.99 -23.34
C ASP A 957 3.61 -3.83 -24.23
N LEU A 958 4.59 -3.22 -24.92
CA LEU A 958 5.60 -3.94 -25.70
C LEU A 958 6.46 -4.87 -24.81
N VAL A 959 6.86 -4.43 -23.61
CA VAL A 959 7.63 -5.26 -22.66
C VAL A 959 6.78 -6.44 -22.16
N ILE A 960 5.50 -6.22 -21.85
CA ILE A 960 4.56 -7.29 -21.47
C ILE A 960 4.35 -8.28 -22.62
N GLN A 961 4.16 -7.80 -23.85
CA GLN A 961 4.03 -8.65 -25.03
C GLN A 961 5.28 -9.51 -25.22
N LYS A 962 6.49 -8.93 -25.17
CA LYS A 962 7.75 -9.69 -25.22
C LYS A 962 7.84 -10.75 -24.11
N ALA A 963 7.51 -10.40 -22.86
CA ALA A 963 7.51 -11.35 -21.75
C ALA A 963 6.50 -12.50 -21.95
N ARG A 964 5.33 -12.23 -22.55
CA ARG A 964 4.33 -13.24 -22.91
C ARG A 964 4.83 -14.15 -24.05
N LEU A 965 5.46 -13.60 -25.08
CA LEU A 965 6.08 -14.35 -26.19
C LEU A 965 7.24 -15.25 -25.71
N GLU A 966 8.06 -14.77 -24.78
CA GLU A 966 9.18 -15.54 -24.20
C GLU A 966 8.74 -16.57 -23.15
N GLY A 967 7.49 -16.52 -22.68
CA GLY A 967 6.97 -17.38 -21.63
C GLY A 967 7.48 -17.03 -20.21
N TYR A 968 7.98 -15.81 -20.03
CA TYR A 968 8.42 -15.26 -18.73
C TYR A 968 7.39 -14.32 -18.08
N PHE A 969 6.21 -14.15 -18.67
CA PHE A 969 5.12 -13.40 -18.06
C PHE A 969 4.51 -14.19 -16.89
N ASP A 970 4.79 -13.73 -15.67
CA ASP A 970 4.10 -14.24 -14.49
C ASP A 970 2.65 -13.75 -14.50
N SER A 971 1.72 -14.70 -14.46
CA SER A 971 0.27 -14.46 -14.48
C SER A 971 -0.42 -15.05 -13.25
N GLY A 972 0.33 -15.50 -12.24
CA GLY A 972 -0.20 -16.25 -11.12
C GLY A 972 -0.72 -17.62 -11.56
N ILE A 973 -2.05 -17.78 -11.53
CA ILE A 973 -2.73 -19.05 -11.83
C ILE A 973 -2.51 -19.48 -13.30
N VAL A 974 -1.63 -20.46 -13.51
CA VAL A 974 -1.29 -20.99 -14.84
C VAL A 974 -2.40 -21.92 -15.34
N LYS A 975 -3.32 -21.39 -16.16
CA LYS A 975 -4.35 -22.19 -16.83
C LYS A 975 -3.72 -23.15 -17.86
N MET A 976 -3.72 -24.44 -17.56
CA MET A 976 -3.28 -25.48 -18.50
C MET A 976 -4.28 -25.63 -19.64
N ARG A 977 -3.93 -25.15 -20.84
CA ARG A 977 -4.72 -25.38 -22.06
C ARG A 977 -4.31 -26.70 -22.72
N ALA A 978 -5.29 -27.56 -22.93
CA ALA A 978 -5.20 -28.81 -23.68
C ALA A 978 -6.61 -29.16 -24.20
N ASN A 979 -6.70 -29.93 -25.29
CA ASN A 979 -7.99 -30.43 -25.78
C ASN A 979 -8.49 -31.61 -24.95
N THR A 980 -7.56 -32.35 -24.32
CA THR A 980 -7.84 -33.47 -23.44
C THR A 980 -6.80 -33.50 -22.32
N ILE A 981 -7.27 -33.76 -21.09
CA ILE A 981 -6.47 -33.89 -19.88
C ILE A 981 -6.85 -35.22 -19.24
N GLU A 982 -5.90 -36.16 -19.18
CA GLU A 982 -6.13 -37.49 -18.60
C GLU A 982 -5.26 -37.66 -17.36
N LEU A 983 -5.87 -38.10 -16.24
CA LEU A 983 -5.13 -38.45 -15.03
C LEU A 983 -4.52 -39.85 -15.21
N ARG A 984 -3.19 -39.95 -15.06
CA ARG A 984 -2.43 -41.17 -15.27
C ARG A 984 -2.35 -42.01 -13.99
N GLY A 985 -3.37 -42.84 -13.79
CA GLY A 985 -3.48 -43.72 -12.62
C GLY A 985 -3.80 -42.94 -11.33
N ASN A 986 -3.69 -43.62 -10.19
CA ASN A 986 -4.09 -43.02 -8.92
C ASN A 986 -3.05 -41.99 -8.41
N PRO A 987 -3.48 -40.86 -7.82
CA PRO A 987 -2.59 -39.90 -7.17
C PRO A 987 -1.76 -40.58 -6.07
N LYS A 988 -0.49 -40.18 -5.94
CA LYS A 988 0.42 -40.76 -4.95
C LYS A 988 0.54 -39.84 -3.74
N VAL A 989 0.31 -40.35 -2.53
CA VAL A 989 0.66 -39.63 -1.30
C VAL A 989 2.19 -39.48 -1.24
N VAL A 990 2.66 -38.24 -1.15
CA VAL A 990 4.08 -37.88 -1.03
C VAL A 990 4.43 -37.52 0.41
N HIS A 991 3.47 -36.95 1.13
CA HIS A 991 3.57 -36.55 2.53
C HIS A 991 2.16 -36.54 3.15
N GLU A 992 2.09 -36.69 4.46
CA GLU A 992 0.88 -36.57 5.26
C GLU A 992 1.23 -35.71 6.48
N ASP A 993 0.52 -34.61 6.68
CA ASP A 993 0.80 -33.66 7.74
C ASP A 993 0.35 -34.23 9.10
N PRO A 994 1.26 -34.39 10.08
CA PRO A 994 0.95 -35.08 11.33
C PRO A 994 0.04 -34.29 12.29
N MET A 995 -0.26 -33.01 12.00
CA MET A 995 -1.22 -32.23 12.79
C MET A 995 -2.65 -32.33 12.26
N SER A 996 -2.82 -32.36 10.93
CA SER A 996 -4.13 -32.25 10.28
C SER A 996 -4.62 -33.53 9.61
N GLY A 997 -3.74 -34.53 9.41
CA GLY A 997 -4.03 -35.72 8.60
C GLY A 997 -4.20 -35.41 7.11
N ALA A 998 -3.97 -34.18 6.66
CA ALA A 998 -4.11 -33.81 5.27
C ALA A 998 -2.89 -34.25 4.46
N SER A 999 -3.16 -34.96 3.36
CA SER A 999 -2.14 -35.51 2.47
C SER A 999 -1.69 -34.52 1.40
N THR A 1000 -0.39 -34.50 1.11
CA THR A 1000 0.18 -33.92 -0.13
C THR A 1000 0.19 -34.99 -1.21
N LEU A 1001 -0.51 -34.73 -2.32
CA LEU A 1001 -0.72 -35.68 -3.41
C LEU A 1001 0.06 -35.26 -4.66
N LEU A 1002 0.73 -36.23 -5.29
CA LEU A 1002 1.30 -36.12 -6.63
C LEU A 1002 0.33 -36.70 -7.66
N PHE A 1003 -0.21 -35.82 -8.50
CA PHE A 1003 -0.98 -36.13 -9.68
C PHE A 1003 -0.05 -36.15 -10.90
N THR A 1004 -0.23 -37.10 -11.82
CA THR A 1004 0.45 -37.11 -13.11
C THR A 1004 -0.60 -37.00 -14.20
N PHE A 1005 -0.61 -35.92 -14.96
CA PHE A 1005 -1.56 -35.70 -16.06
C PHE A 1005 -0.87 -35.89 -17.41
N THR A 1006 -1.61 -36.45 -18.37
CA THR A 1006 -1.25 -36.44 -19.79
C THR A 1006 -2.11 -35.39 -20.50
N LEU A 1007 -1.46 -34.40 -21.12
CA LEU A 1007 -2.11 -33.30 -21.81
C LEU A 1007 -1.96 -33.47 -23.33
N ASP A 1008 -3.07 -33.54 -24.08
CA ASP A 1008 -3.04 -33.44 -25.54
C ASP A 1008 -3.32 -32.00 -25.98
N ARG A 1009 -2.32 -31.34 -26.57
CA ARG A 1009 -2.42 -29.95 -27.04
C ARG A 1009 -2.48 -29.81 -28.56
N GLY A 1010 -2.67 -30.90 -29.31
CA GLY A 1010 -2.66 -30.85 -30.77
C GLY A 1010 -3.97 -30.35 -31.36
N THR A 1011 -3.91 -29.48 -32.37
CA THR A 1011 -5.11 -29.11 -33.13
C THR A 1011 -5.30 -30.09 -34.29
N THR A 1012 -6.46 -30.75 -34.34
CA THR A 1012 -6.81 -31.65 -35.45
C THR A 1012 -6.98 -30.87 -36.75
N TRP A 1013 -6.84 -31.54 -37.91
CA TRP A 1013 -7.11 -30.91 -39.20
C TRP A 1013 -8.51 -30.28 -39.27
N LYS A 1014 -9.56 -31.00 -38.82
CA LYS A 1014 -10.95 -30.51 -38.79
C LYS A 1014 -11.08 -29.18 -38.02
N SER A 1015 -10.45 -29.10 -36.84
CA SER A 1015 -10.44 -27.88 -36.03
C SER A 1015 -9.68 -26.73 -36.69
N ALA A 1016 -8.55 -27.02 -37.34
CA ALA A 1016 -7.77 -26.01 -38.08
C ALA A 1016 -8.51 -25.48 -39.32
N SER A 1017 -9.19 -26.36 -40.07
CA SER A 1017 -10.03 -25.95 -41.21
C SER A 1017 -11.22 -25.10 -40.77
N ALA A 1018 -11.94 -25.50 -39.70
CA ALA A 1018 -13.07 -24.73 -39.19
C ALA A 1018 -12.68 -23.29 -38.78
N LEU A 1019 -11.52 -23.12 -38.12
CA LEU A 1019 -10.97 -21.79 -37.76
C LEU A 1019 -10.65 -20.93 -38.99
N LEU A 1020 -10.22 -21.55 -40.10
CA LEU A 1020 -10.00 -20.86 -41.37
C LEU A 1020 -11.35 -20.46 -42.00
N ASP A 1021 -12.31 -21.37 -42.07
CA ASP A 1021 -13.63 -21.14 -42.68
C ASP A 1021 -14.46 -20.08 -41.92
N GLU A 1022 -14.30 -20.01 -40.60
CA GLU A 1022 -14.90 -18.96 -39.76
C GLU A 1022 -14.32 -17.57 -40.12
N LYS A 1023 -13.00 -17.43 -40.15
CA LYS A 1023 -12.33 -16.14 -40.43
C LYS A 1023 -12.44 -15.69 -41.88
N GLN A 1024 -12.79 -16.59 -42.80
CA GLN A 1024 -13.17 -16.25 -44.17
C GLN A 1024 -14.57 -15.60 -44.27
N LYS A 1025 -15.46 -15.83 -43.30
CA LYS A 1025 -16.82 -15.23 -43.27
C LYS A 1025 -16.82 -13.80 -42.73
N ASP A 1026 -15.84 -13.43 -41.91
CA ASP A 1026 -15.70 -12.08 -41.33
C ASP A 1026 -15.31 -10.98 -42.35
N GLY A 1027 -15.23 -11.29 -43.65
CA GLY A 1027 -14.96 -10.30 -44.70
C GLY A 1027 -13.52 -9.73 -44.74
N SER A 1028 -12.61 -10.26 -43.94
CA SER A 1028 -11.22 -9.78 -43.85
C SER A 1028 -10.35 -10.15 -45.08
N ASP A 1029 -9.32 -9.35 -45.35
CA ASP A 1029 -8.42 -9.48 -46.51
C ASP A 1029 -7.76 -10.89 -46.60
N LEU A 1030 -8.28 -11.70 -47.53
CA LEU A 1030 -8.00 -13.13 -47.71
C LEU A 1030 -6.59 -13.44 -48.23
N THR A 1031 -5.85 -12.43 -48.70
CA THR A 1031 -4.61 -12.62 -49.47
C THR A 1031 -3.56 -13.45 -48.73
N ASN A 1032 -3.40 -13.25 -47.43
CA ASN A 1032 -2.32 -13.85 -46.62
C ASN A 1032 -2.79 -14.79 -45.50
N ILE A 1033 -4.09 -15.04 -45.38
CA ILE A 1033 -4.65 -16.00 -44.41
C ILE A 1033 -4.67 -17.41 -45.05
N GLY A 1034 -4.28 -18.45 -44.31
CA GLY A 1034 -4.33 -19.85 -44.78
C GLY A 1034 -3.21 -20.76 -44.26
N PHE A 1035 -3.09 -21.95 -44.85
CA PHE A 1035 -2.07 -22.94 -44.50
C PHE A 1035 -0.72 -22.68 -45.19
N TYR A 1036 0.37 -23.04 -44.52
CA TYR A 1036 1.75 -22.81 -44.95
C TYR A 1036 2.63 -24.05 -44.69
N GLU A 1037 3.58 -24.29 -45.59
CA GLU A 1037 4.59 -25.37 -45.55
C GLU A 1037 6.00 -24.77 -45.47
N SER A 1038 6.88 -25.34 -44.64
CA SER A 1038 8.26 -24.86 -44.46
C SER A 1038 9.09 -24.94 -45.74
N ARG A 1039 9.81 -23.86 -46.10
CA ARG A 1039 10.66 -23.82 -47.32
C ARG A 1039 11.80 -24.83 -47.31
N LYS A 1040 12.40 -25.05 -46.14
CA LYS A 1040 13.51 -25.98 -45.92
C LYS A 1040 12.99 -27.16 -45.11
N GLU A 1041 13.48 -28.35 -45.44
CA GLU A 1041 13.34 -29.50 -44.55
C GLU A 1041 14.24 -29.33 -43.35
N TRP A 1042 13.71 -29.62 -42.16
CA TRP A 1042 14.44 -29.55 -40.90
C TRP A 1042 14.22 -30.84 -40.12
N MET A 1043 15.30 -31.41 -39.61
CA MET A 1043 15.29 -32.69 -38.88
C MET A 1043 14.57 -33.84 -39.63
N GLY A 1044 14.67 -33.87 -40.96
CA GLY A 1044 14.18 -34.95 -41.83
C GLY A 1044 12.72 -34.82 -42.29
N ARG A 1045 12.07 -33.67 -42.10
CA ARG A 1045 10.69 -33.43 -42.61
C ARG A 1045 10.41 -31.97 -42.92
N ARG A 1046 9.30 -31.73 -43.63
CA ARG A 1046 8.65 -30.42 -43.76
C ARG A 1046 7.61 -30.24 -42.66
N HIS A 1047 7.44 -29.00 -42.24
CA HIS A 1047 6.54 -28.61 -41.16
C HIS A 1047 5.38 -27.78 -41.70
N PHE A 1048 4.19 -27.99 -41.14
CA PHE A 1048 2.95 -27.33 -41.54
C PHE A 1048 2.43 -26.42 -40.43
N LEU A 1049 1.83 -25.29 -40.83
CA LEU A 1049 1.17 -24.35 -39.92
C LEU A 1049 -0.01 -23.66 -40.60
N LEU A 1050 -0.86 -23.03 -39.79
CA LEU A 1050 -1.98 -22.19 -40.22
C LEU A 1050 -1.73 -20.78 -39.68
N ALA A 1051 -1.85 -19.78 -40.55
CA ALA A 1051 -1.65 -18.37 -40.22
C ALA A 1051 -2.95 -17.58 -40.40
N ILE A 1052 -3.34 -16.83 -39.37
CA ILE A 1052 -4.55 -15.99 -39.32
C ILE A 1052 -4.17 -14.59 -38.85
N LYS A 1053 -4.81 -13.54 -39.37
CA LYS A 1053 -4.55 -12.14 -38.97
C LYS A 1053 -4.88 -11.92 -37.48
N GLY A 1054 -4.01 -11.23 -36.74
CA GLY A 1054 -4.20 -10.94 -35.30
C GLY A 1054 -5.31 -9.92 -35.01
N TRP A 1055 -5.84 -9.92 -33.78
CA TRP A 1055 -7.01 -9.12 -33.38
C TRP A 1055 -6.74 -7.60 -33.37
N ASN A 1056 -5.51 -7.18 -33.08
CA ASN A 1056 -5.12 -5.76 -32.99
C ASN A 1056 -4.80 -5.11 -34.35
N ALA A 1057 -5.04 -5.80 -35.46
CA ALA A 1057 -4.57 -5.42 -36.79
C ALA A 1057 -5.48 -4.41 -37.53
N GLU A 1058 -6.44 -3.80 -36.83
CA GLU A 1058 -7.26 -2.67 -37.29
C GLU A 1058 -6.75 -1.32 -36.76
N SER A 1059 -6.02 -1.32 -35.64
CA SER A 1059 -5.57 -0.10 -34.95
C SER A 1059 -4.10 0.26 -35.17
N SER A 1060 -3.30 -0.61 -35.80
CA SER A 1060 -1.88 -0.38 -36.06
C SER A 1060 -1.36 -1.22 -37.23
N ALA A 1061 -0.44 -0.67 -38.02
CA ALA A 1061 0.12 -1.27 -39.24
C ALA A 1061 1.12 -2.43 -38.98
N SER A 1062 0.89 -3.28 -37.98
CA SER A 1062 1.90 -4.21 -37.44
C SER A 1062 2.12 -5.50 -38.25
N GLY A 1063 1.20 -5.89 -39.14
CA GLY A 1063 1.40 -7.02 -40.06
C GLY A 1063 1.63 -8.39 -39.40
N LEU A 1064 1.14 -8.58 -38.17
CA LEU A 1064 1.30 -9.79 -37.35
C LEU A 1064 0.24 -10.85 -37.64
N TYR A 1065 0.70 -12.11 -37.74
CA TYR A 1065 -0.13 -13.30 -37.97
C TYR A 1065 -0.01 -14.26 -36.80
N LYS A 1066 -1.15 -14.69 -36.27
CA LYS A 1066 -1.27 -15.72 -35.24
C LYS A 1066 -1.05 -17.09 -35.87
N ILE A 1067 -0.13 -17.88 -35.28
CA ILE A 1067 0.34 -19.15 -35.83
C ILE A 1067 -0.20 -20.35 -35.05
N PHE A 1068 -0.90 -21.24 -35.74
CA PHE A 1068 -1.39 -22.52 -35.22
C PHE A 1068 -0.56 -23.67 -35.80
N ARG A 1069 -0.29 -24.70 -34.98
CA ARG A 1069 0.51 -25.88 -35.39
C ARG A 1069 -0.19 -27.21 -35.07
N PRO A 1070 0.07 -28.29 -35.83
CA PRO A 1070 -0.49 -29.61 -35.55
C PRO A 1070 -0.23 -30.09 -34.12
N ALA A 1071 1.01 -29.93 -33.63
CA ALA A 1071 1.43 -30.46 -32.32
C ALA A 1071 0.97 -29.63 -31.11
N THR A 1072 0.77 -28.32 -31.26
CA THR A 1072 0.60 -27.40 -30.10
C THR A 1072 -0.61 -26.47 -30.22
N GLY A 1073 -1.34 -26.53 -31.33
CA GLY A 1073 -2.49 -25.69 -31.59
C GLY A 1073 -2.18 -24.20 -31.54
N ASP A 1074 -3.05 -23.45 -30.88
CA ASP A 1074 -2.87 -22.03 -30.54
C ASP A 1074 -1.75 -21.84 -29.52
N THR A 1075 -0.52 -21.65 -30.01
CA THR A 1075 0.56 -21.13 -29.18
C THR A 1075 0.41 -19.63 -29.01
N LEU A 1076 -0.16 -19.21 -27.87
CA LEU A 1076 -0.25 -17.83 -27.36
C LEU A 1076 1.05 -17.00 -27.45
N SER A 1077 2.19 -17.66 -27.66
CA SER A 1077 3.54 -17.09 -27.67
C SER A 1077 4.17 -16.96 -29.07
N ARG A 1078 3.44 -17.19 -30.16
CA ARG A 1078 3.98 -17.06 -31.53
C ARG A 1078 3.01 -16.39 -32.51
N GLU A 1079 2.93 -15.07 -32.39
CA GLU A 1079 2.64 -14.23 -33.56
C GLU A 1079 3.91 -14.12 -34.42
N MET A 1080 3.75 -13.96 -35.74
CA MET A 1080 4.83 -13.91 -36.72
C MET A 1080 4.57 -12.76 -37.70
N LEU A 1081 5.60 -11.97 -37.99
CA LEU A 1081 5.52 -10.92 -39.01
C LEU A 1081 5.34 -11.54 -40.40
N LEU A 1082 4.56 -10.89 -41.27
CA LEU A 1082 4.33 -11.37 -42.64
C LEU A 1082 5.63 -11.57 -43.45
N SER A 1083 6.65 -10.74 -43.20
CA SER A 1083 7.99 -10.88 -43.78
C SER A 1083 8.65 -12.20 -43.37
N GLU A 1084 8.71 -12.49 -42.08
CA GLU A 1084 9.26 -13.73 -41.52
C GLU A 1084 8.48 -14.97 -42.00
N LEU A 1085 7.15 -14.89 -42.03
CA LEU A 1085 6.28 -15.98 -42.50
C LEU A 1085 6.58 -16.32 -43.97
N ARG A 1086 6.71 -15.30 -44.83
CA ARG A 1086 7.06 -15.47 -46.25
C ARG A 1086 8.51 -15.92 -46.47
N GLU A 1087 9.44 -15.54 -45.60
CA GLU A 1087 10.83 -16.00 -45.65
C GLU A 1087 10.93 -17.50 -45.32
N LYS A 1088 10.26 -17.94 -44.25
CA LYS A 1088 10.44 -19.29 -43.69
C LYS A 1088 9.48 -20.33 -44.28
N TYR A 1089 8.32 -19.92 -44.78
CA TYR A 1089 7.27 -20.80 -45.29
C TYR A 1089 6.72 -20.35 -46.65
N ILE A 1090 5.98 -21.23 -47.32
CA ILE A 1090 5.24 -21.01 -48.57
C ILE A 1090 3.77 -21.31 -48.30
N LYS A 1091 2.86 -20.42 -48.74
CA LYS A 1091 1.41 -20.63 -48.64
C LYS A 1091 1.01 -21.84 -49.49
N VAL A 1092 0.27 -22.78 -48.92
CA VAL A 1092 -0.15 -24.00 -49.62
C VAL A 1092 -1.45 -23.74 -50.37
N SER A 1093 -1.40 -23.78 -51.71
CA SER A 1093 -2.56 -23.52 -52.57
C SER A 1093 -3.58 -24.67 -52.62
N TYR A 1094 -3.19 -25.88 -52.24
CA TYR A 1094 -4.00 -27.09 -52.36
C TYR A 1094 -4.26 -27.71 -50.98
N LEU A 1095 -5.52 -27.64 -50.52
CA LEU A 1095 -5.88 -28.01 -49.14
C LEU A 1095 -5.56 -29.46 -48.77
N GLU A 1096 -5.69 -30.42 -49.69
CA GLU A 1096 -5.34 -31.82 -49.41
C GLU A 1096 -3.83 -32.04 -49.18
N ARG A 1097 -2.95 -31.21 -49.78
CA ARG A 1097 -1.51 -31.24 -49.45
C ARG A 1097 -1.25 -30.72 -48.04
N ALA A 1098 -1.94 -29.64 -47.65
CA ALA A 1098 -1.88 -29.13 -46.28
C ALA A 1098 -2.44 -30.14 -45.27
N ARG A 1099 -3.55 -30.83 -45.62
CA ARG A 1099 -4.19 -31.86 -44.81
C ARG A 1099 -3.26 -33.03 -44.52
N SER A 1100 -2.75 -33.68 -45.57
CA SER A 1100 -1.88 -34.86 -45.42
C SER A 1100 -0.62 -34.52 -44.60
N GLY A 1101 -0.03 -33.35 -44.85
CA GLY A 1101 1.09 -32.84 -44.05
C GLY A 1101 0.75 -32.56 -42.59
N TRP A 1102 -0.40 -31.95 -42.33
CA TRP A 1102 -0.89 -31.64 -40.98
C TRP A 1102 -1.21 -32.90 -40.18
N GLU A 1103 -1.95 -33.84 -40.76
CA GLU A 1103 -2.33 -35.12 -40.14
C GLU A 1103 -1.09 -35.98 -39.82
N ALA A 1104 -0.09 -36.02 -40.72
CA ALA A 1104 1.18 -36.71 -40.49
C ALA A 1104 2.01 -36.06 -39.35
N GLU A 1105 2.09 -34.74 -39.29
CA GLU A 1105 2.80 -34.04 -38.21
C GLU A 1105 2.06 -34.15 -36.86
N TYR A 1106 0.71 -34.12 -36.89
CA TYR A 1106 -0.16 -34.35 -35.72
C TYR A 1106 0.04 -35.74 -35.11
N GLU A 1107 0.18 -36.79 -35.92
CA GLU A 1107 0.38 -38.14 -35.40
C GLU A 1107 1.81 -38.35 -34.88
N VAL A 1108 2.83 -37.95 -35.65
CA VAL A 1108 4.25 -38.12 -35.23
C VAL A 1108 4.56 -37.35 -33.93
N SER A 1109 3.97 -36.16 -33.75
CA SER A 1109 4.20 -35.33 -32.56
C SER A 1109 3.65 -35.94 -31.26
N SER A 1110 2.75 -36.95 -31.31
CA SER A 1110 2.34 -37.70 -30.11
C SER A 1110 3.52 -38.45 -29.45
N LYS A 1111 4.44 -38.97 -30.26
CA LYS A 1111 5.53 -39.86 -29.83
C LYS A 1111 6.90 -39.20 -29.90
N GLN A 1112 7.10 -38.25 -30.81
CA GLN A 1112 8.41 -37.68 -31.12
C GLN A 1112 8.45 -36.16 -30.90
N CYS A 1113 9.56 -35.65 -30.34
CA CYS A 1113 9.80 -34.21 -30.24
C CYS A 1113 10.06 -33.58 -31.62
N MET A 1114 10.00 -32.25 -31.69
CA MET A 1114 10.21 -31.54 -32.96
C MET A 1114 11.63 -31.65 -33.51
N HIS A 1115 12.61 -32.01 -32.68
CA HIS A 1115 14.02 -32.18 -33.04
C HIS A 1115 14.34 -33.48 -33.82
N GLY A 1116 13.33 -34.29 -34.13
CA GLY A 1116 13.53 -35.55 -34.86
C GLY A 1116 13.91 -36.74 -33.96
N PRO A 1117 14.15 -37.93 -34.56
CA PRO A 1117 14.54 -39.13 -33.82
C PRO A 1117 15.94 -39.01 -33.21
N ASN A 1118 16.85 -38.23 -33.82
CA ASN A 1118 18.23 -38.05 -33.37
C ASN A 1118 18.39 -36.95 -32.30
N CYS A 1119 17.35 -36.69 -31.50
CA CYS A 1119 17.41 -35.65 -30.48
C CYS A 1119 18.42 -36.01 -29.38
N LYS A 1120 19.35 -35.08 -29.06
CA LYS A 1120 20.35 -35.26 -27.98
C LYS A 1120 19.76 -35.55 -26.59
N LEU A 1121 18.48 -35.19 -26.37
CA LEU A 1121 17.73 -35.43 -25.13
C LEU A 1121 16.86 -36.71 -25.19
N GLY A 1122 16.82 -37.40 -26.33
CA GLY A 1122 16.07 -38.63 -26.55
C GLY A 1122 14.61 -38.55 -26.08
N ASN A 1123 14.18 -39.58 -25.36
CA ASN A 1123 12.81 -39.69 -24.83
C ASN A 1123 12.45 -38.61 -23.80
N PHE A 1124 13.44 -37.96 -23.17
CA PHE A 1124 13.22 -36.87 -22.21
C PHE A 1124 12.89 -35.53 -22.89
N CYS A 1125 13.01 -35.43 -24.22
CA CYS A 1125 12.66 -34.21 -24.95
C CYS A 1125 11.13 -34.07 -25.09
N THR A 1126 10.54 -33.09 -24.42
CA THR A 1126 9.12 -32.72 -24.58
C THR A 1126 8.87 -31.60 -25.58
N VAL A 1127 9.93 -31.00 -26.15
CA VAL A 1127 9.86 -29.81 -27.01
C VAL A 1127 9.12 -30.13 -28.31
N GLY A 1128 7.94 -29.51 -28.50
CA GLY A 1128 7.09 -29.71 -29.68
C GLY A 1128 6.45 -31.11 -29.76
N ARG A 1129 6.36 -31.84 -28.65
CA ARG A 1129 5.44 -32.99 -28.54
C ARG A 1129 4.00 -32.51 -28.34
N ARG A 1130 3.06 -33.29 -28.86
CA ARG A 1130 1.61 -33.12 -28.73
C ARG A 1130 1.09 -33.56 -27.37
N LEU A 1131 1.53 -34.74 -26.96
CA LEU A 1131 1.31 -35.30 -25.64
C LEU A 1131 2.40 -34.82 -24.70
N GLN A 1132 2.03 -34.14 -23.63
CA GLN A 1132 2.94 -33.75 -22.57
C GLN A 1132 2.49 -34.34 -21.23
N GLU A 1133 3.37 -35.11 -20.58
CA GLU A 1133 3.22 -35.45 -19.17
C GLU A 1133 3.53 -34.23 -18.30
N VAL A 1134 2.65 -33.95 -17.33
CA VAL A 1134 2.83 -32.89 -16.33
C VAL A 1134 2.59 -33.49 -14.95
N ASN A 1135 3.56 -33.32 -14.06
CA ASN A 1135 3.49 -33.73 -12.67
C ASN A 1135 3.08 -32.53 -11.82
N VAL A 1136 2.09 -32.76 -10.97
CA VAL A 1136 1.35 -31.72 -10.26
C VAL A 1136 1.27 -32.10 -8.79
N LEU A 1137 1.78 -31.23 -7.90
CA LEU A 1137 1.58 -31.37 -6.45
C LEU A 1137 0.34 -30.60 -6.00
N GLY A 1138 -0.52 -31.25 -5.23
CA GLY A 1138 -1.67 -30.65 -4.55
C GLY A 1138 -1.76 -31.09 -3.08
N GLY A 1139 -2.68 -30.50 -2.30
CA GLY A 1139 -2.76 -30.69 -0.85
C GLY A 1139 -1.89 -29.68 -0.07
N LEU A 1140 -1.43 -30.03 1.13
CA LEU A 1140 -0.57 -29.15 1.93
C LEU A 1140 0.85 -29.11 1.34
N ILE A 1141 1.27 -27.97 0.81
CA ILE A 1141 2.56 -27.83 0.12
C ILE A 1141 3.62 -27.19 1.03
N LEU A 1142 3.24 -26.34 1.99
CA LEU A 1142 4.20 -25.59 2.81
C LEU A 1142 5.12 -26.50 3.63
N GLN A 1143 4.62 -27.63 4.15
CA GLN A 1143 5.43 -28.55 4.97
C GLN A 1143 6.48 -29.34 4.20
N ILE A 1144 6.41 -29.35 2.87
CA ILE A 1144 7.45 -29.93 2.01
C ILE A 1144 8.21 -28.86 1.20
N TRP A 1145 8.01 -27.57 1.49
CA TRP A 1145 8.62 -26.47 0.72
C TRP A 1145 10.15 -26.57 0.64
N GLY A 1146 10.81 -26.81 1.79
CA GLY A 1146 12.26 -27.00 1.82
C GLY A 1146 12.74 -28.23 1.04
N SER A 1147 11.90 -29.26 0.87
CA SER A 1147 12.19 -30.42 0.01
C SER A 1147 11.99 -30.08 -1.48
N ILE A 1148 10.95 -29.32 -1.82
CA ILE A 1148 10.71 -28.82 -3.18
C ILE A 1148 11.88 -27.93 -3.64
N GLU A 1149 12.31 -26.96 -2.82
CA GLU A 1149 13.46 -26.11 -3.14
C GLU A 1149 14.76 -26.93 -3.33
N LYS A 1150 14.99 -27.95 -2.50
CA LYS A 1150 16.14 -28.87 -2.63
C LYS A 1150 16.11 -29.73 -3.89
N VAL A 1151 14.92 -30.06 -4.41
CA VAL A 1151 14.77 -30.79 -5.69
C VAL A 1151 14.94 -29.84 -6.88
N ILE A 1152 14.33 -28.66 -6.84
CA ILE A 1152 14.43 -27.64 -7.91
C ILE A 1152 15.87 -27.14 -8.05
N SER A 1153 16.55 -26.84 -6.94
CA SER A 1153 17.94 -26.32 -6.95
C SER A 1153 18.97 -27.30 -7.53
N LYS A 1154 18.68 -28.62 -7.51
CA LYS A 1154 19.53 -29.66 -8.13
C LYS A 1154 19.40 -29.72 -9.66
N GLN A 1155 18.37 -29.13 -10.27
CA GLN A 1155 18.22 -29.04 -11.73
C GLN A 1155 18.75 -27.69 -12.25
N GLY A 1156 19.97 -27.71 -12.79
CA GLY A 1156 20.68 -26.51 -13.22
C GLY A 1156 19.98 -25.67 -14.31
N SER A 1157 20.20 -24.35 -14.24
CA SER A 1157 20.01 -23.32 -15.28
C SER A 1157 18.63 -23.13 -15.95
N SER A 1158 17.62 -23.96 -15.77
CA SER A 1158 16.23 -23.68 -16.23
C SER A 1158 15.38 -22.97 -15.15
N ARG A 1159 15.95 -21.90 -14.57
CA ARG A 1159 15.65 -21.43 -13.20
C ARG A 1159 14.31 -20.70 -12.93
N ARG A 1160 13.43 -20.51 -13.91
CA ARG A 1160 12.09 -19.87 -13.69
C ARG A 1160 10.90 -20.64 -14.27
N THR A 1161 11.07 -21.33 -15.39
CA THR A 1161 9.97 -22.06 -16.07
C THR A 1161 9.49 -23.30 -15.30
N ILE A 1162 10.18 -23.70 -14.22
CA ILE A 1162 9.85 -24.86 -13.39
C ILE A 1162 8.83 -24.53 -12.30
N TRP A 1163 8.89 -23.35 -11.68
CA TRP A 1163 7.90 -22.91 -10.69
C TRP A 1163 6.48 -22.94 -11.29
N ASN A 1164 6.32 -22.39 -12.49
CA ASN A 1164 5.08 -22.40 -13.28
C ASN A 1164 4.65 -23.79 -13.79
N LYS A 1165 5.37 -24.87 -13.46
CA LYS A 1165 5.09 -26.25 -13.92
C LYS A 1165 4.96 -27.28 -12.79
N VAL A 1166 5.43 -26.98 -11.58
CA VAL A 1166 5.49 -27.94 -10.46
C VAL A 1166 4.32 -27.76 -9.47
N MET A 1167 3.82 -26.53 -9.31
CA MET A 1167 2.70 -26.24 -8.42
C MET A 1167 1.48 -25.83 -9.24
N VAL A 1168 0.53 -26.75 -9.34
CA VAL A 1168 -0.79 -26.51 -9.93
C VAL A 1168 -1.80 -27.09 -8.95
N TYR A 1169 -2.56 -26.26 -8.23
CA TYR A 1169 -3.66 -26.83 -7.46
C TYR A 1169 -4.78 -27.24 -8.42
N CYS A 1170 -5.23 -28.48 -8.35
CA CYS A 1170 -6.22 -29.02 -9.27
C CYS A 1170 -7.59 -29.10 -8.59
N SER A 1171 -8.48 -28.15 -8.89
CA SER A 1171 -9.91 -28.32 -8.67
C SER A 1171 -10.48 -29.20 -9.78
N LEU A 1172 -10.77 -30.46 -9.46
CA LEU A 1172 -11.53 -31.34 -10.35
C LEU A 1172 -13.03 -31.13 -10.11
N PRO A 1173 -13.86 -30.98 -11.17
CA PRO A 1173 -15.32 -30.96 -11.03
C PRO A 1173 -15.85 -32.20 -10.32
N LYS A 1174 -16.87 -32.03 -9.48
CA LYS A 1174 -17.41 -33.12 -8.63
C LYS A 1174 -17.85 -34.35 -9.42
N GLU A 1175 -18.30 -34.19 -10.67
CA GLU A 1175 -18.69 -35.31 -11.55
C GLU A 1175 -17.55 -36.30 -11.83
N GLN A 1176 -16.29 -35.84 -11.89
CA GLN A 1176 -15.13 -36.73 -12.02
C GLN A 1176 -14.67 -37.30 -10.66
N ALA A 1177 -14.85 -36.55 -9.56
CA ALA A 1177 -14.59 -37.05 -8.21
C ALA A 1177 -15.59 -38.14 -7.76
N ALA A 1178 -16.81 -38.14 -8.30
CA ALA A 1178 -17.81 -39.18 -8.08
C ALA A 1178 -17.34 -40.55 -8.61
N GLN A 1179 -16.62 -40.58 -9.74
CA GLN A 1179 -16.05 -41.83 -10.27
C GLN A 1179 -15.00 -42.43 -9.34
N THR A 1180 -14.26 -41.62 -8.55
CA THR A 1180 -13.27 -42.12 -7.58
C THR A 1180 -13.90 -42.73 -6.33
N LYS A 1181 -15.12 -42.29 -5.92
CA LYS A 1181 -15.84 -42.91 -4.80
C LYS A 1181 -16.43 -44.30 -5.14
N GLY A 1182 -16.65 -44.59 -6.43
CA GLY A 1182 -17.15 -45.90 -6.88
C GLY A 1182 -16.13 -47.05 -6.85
N TYR A 1183 -14.85 -46.79 -6.55
CA TYR A 1183 -13.76 -47.79 -6.58
C TYR A 1183 -13.22 -48.19 -5.20
N LEU A 1184 -13.90 -47.81 -4.11
CA LEU A 1184 -13.55 -48.24 -2.74
C LEU A 1184 -14.59 -49.22 -2.14
N SER A 1185 -15.45 -49.82 -2.97
CA SER A 1185 -16.39 -50.87 -2.58
C SER A 1185 -16.36 -52.08 -3.53
N ALA A 1186 -15.16 -52.54 -3.89
CA ALA A 1186 -14.89 -53.79 -4.61
C ALA A 1186 -13.57 -54.41 -4.14
#